data_AF-A0A968XN15-F1
#
_entry.id   AF-A0A968XN15-F1
#
_cell.length_a   1.000
_cell.length_b   1.000
_cell.length_c   1.000
_cell.angle_alpha   90.00
_cell.angle_beta   90.00
_cell.angle_gamma   90.00
#
_symmetry.space_group_name_H-M   'P 1'
#
loop_
_entity.id
_entity.type
_entity.pdbx_description
1 polymer ?
#
loop_
_entity_poly.entity_id
_entity_poly.type
_entity_poly.pdbx_seq_one_letter_code
_entity_poly.pdbx_strand_id
1 'polypeptide(L)'
;MKTSEHIGRIAIDPRDGNVVFVAAQGPLWSSGGERGLYKTNDGGRTWKPVIPGTEHTGVTDVVIDPSNPDIMYAATWQRRRHFYTLINGGPESAIYKSVDGGNTWTRTRAGLPPGDLGRIGLSISPANTNVVYASVEASGNLSGIFRSNDRGATWERMGNRIAQGMYYGQIVADPKNVDRVYIPDVVMQVSDDGGRTQRPAGERLKHVDNHALWIDPNNTDYLLVGCDGGVYESFDRGANWHFKANLPVAQFYDVTVDTAVPFYNVYGGTQDNNSMGGPAKTRNTAGIVNGDWFVTNGGDGFKSAVDPTDPNIIYAESQNGGLVRFDKRTGERVSIEPIEGKGIESQRYNWDSPFIISPHSNTRLYFAGHKLFKTDNRGDDWKVISPDLSRGIDRNTLPVMGKVWGPDAIAKHQSTALYGNASAVSESPKKAGLIYIGTDDGLIQITENDGETWRKVDKIEGVPSDSYVTRVHASTHNVSTVYATFNNHQNGDFKPYIVKSTDTGKTWTSITNNLPVRGSLYAFNEDHVNPNLLFVGTEFGFFFSVDGGAKWIQLRGGLPTIAVRDIAIQKTENDLVLATFGRGIYVLDDYSTLRQIKEETIKQNSALFPVKDALMFVRSNTTFAGFQGASFYTAPNPAYGATFAYFLKEAPKTMRQKRQEAERAAERAKQPFKYPSIAELRAEAEEEAPTLILP
;
A
#
# COMPACT_ATOMS: atom_id res chain seq x y z
N MET A 1 20.85 -5.27 -10.08
CA MET A 1 19.94 -4.34 -9.38
C MET A 1 18.50 -4.88 -9.27
N LYS A 2 18.26 -6.18 -9.47
CA LYS A 2 16.92 -6.80 -9.41
C LYS A 2 16.48 -7.21 -8.00
N THR A 3 17.42 -7.38 -7.06
CA THR A 3 17.15 -7.88 -5.70
C THR A 3 17.37 -6.82 -4.62
N SER A 4 17.51 -5.55 -5.01
CA SER A 4 17.64 -4.46 -4.04
C SER A 4 16.33 -4.15 -3.31
N GLU A 5 15.18 -4.30 -3.97
CA GLU A 5 13.84 -4.00 -3.47
C GLU A 5 13.58 -2.51 -3.15
N HIS A 6 14.47 -1.84 -2.42
CA HIS A 6 14.33 -0.45 -1.98
C HIS A 6 15.48 0.41 -2.50
N ILE A 7 15.12 1.51 -3.16
CA ILE A 7 16.03 2.51 -3.68
C ILE A 7 15.85 3.80 -2.87
N GLY A 8 16.93 4.30 -2.28
CA GLY A 8 16.87 5.53 -1.47
C GLY A 8 16.98 6.81 -2.31
N ARG A 9 17.86 6.80 -3.32
CA ARG A 9 18.17 7.96 -4.16
C ARG A 9 18.68 7.53 -5.53
N ILE A 10 18.34 8.32 -6.54
CA ILE A 10 18.96 8.28 -7.87
C ILE A 10 19.60 9.64 -8.11
N ALA A 11 20.87 9.65 -8.50
CA ALA A 11 21.59 10.86 -8.89
C ALA A 11 22.16 10.70 -10.30
N ILE A 12 21.99 11.71 -11.13
CA ILE A 12 22.43 11.74 -12.51
C ILE A 12 23.59 12.73 -12.60
N ASP A 13 24.71 12.32 -13.21
CA ASP A 13 25.83 13.24 -13.45
C ASP A 13 25.39 14.34 -14.42
N PRO A 14 25.52 15.63 -14.07
CA PRO A 14 25.07 16.73 -14.93
C PRO A 14 25.91 16.87 -16.22
N ARG A 15 27.06 16.20 -16.32
CA ARG A 15 27.93 16.21 -17.52
C ARG A 15 27.49 15.20 -18.57
N ASP A 16 26.92 14.06 -18.16
CA ASP A 16 26.50 12.97 -19.02
C ASP A 16 25.34 12.18 -18.39
N GLY A 17 24.16 12.24 -19.02
CA GLY A 17 22.96 11.52 -18.57
C GLY A 17 23.07 9.99 -18.61
N ASN A 18 24.11 9.43 -19.23
CA ASN A 18 24.39 7.99 -19.18
C ASN A 18 25.12 7.57 -17.89
N VAL A 19 25.68 8.52 -17.14
CA VAL A 19 26.34 8.28 -15.86
C VAL A 19 25.33 8.51 -14.74
N VAL A 20 24.90 7.41 -14.11
CA VAL A 20 23.87 7.43 -13.08
C VAL A 20 24.34 6.64 -11.85
N PHE A 21 24.02 7.16 -10.68
CA PHE A 21 24.26 6.55 -9.39
C PHE A 21 22.94 6.17 -8.74
N VAL A 22 22.87 4.96 -8.18
CA VAL A 22 21.68 4.46 -7.47
C VAL A 22 22.09 4.00 -6.08
N ALA A 23 21.52 4.66 -5.08
CA ALA A 23 21.61 4.29 -3.67
C ALA A 23 20.67 3.12 -3.40
N ALA A 24 21.23 1.91 -3.44
CA ALA A 24 20.54 0.65 -3.17
C ALA A 24 20.58 0.36 -1.67
N GLN A 25 19.43 0.49 -1.01
CA GLN A 25 19.30 0.19 0.42
C GLN A 25 19.27 -1.32 0.67
N GLY A 26 18.72 -2.09 -0.27
CA GLY A 26 18.52 -3.53 -0.15
C GLY A 26 17.20 -3.95 0.51
N PRO A 27 16.96 -5.27 0.59
CA PRO A 27 15.75 -5.82 1.21
C PRO A 27 15.54 -5.31 2.64
N LEU A 28 14.33 -4.86 2.95
CA LEU A 28 13.97 -4.39 4.30
C LEU A 28 13.78 -5.57 5.26
N TRP A 29 13.22 -6.67 4.75
CA TRP A 29 12.70 -7.79 5.54
C TRP A 29 13.66 -9.00 5.65
N SER A 30 14.75 -9.00 4.89
CA SER A 30 15.73 -10.10 4.88
C SER A 30 17.18 -9.63 4.71
N SER A 31 18.12 -10.44 5.21
CA SER A 31 19.55 -10.27 5.00
C SER A 31 19.98 -10.39 3.54
N GLY A 32 21.13 -9.81 3.22
CA GLY A 32 21.73 -9.87 1.89
C GLY A 32 20.97 -9.01 0.87
N GLY A 33 20.87 -9.52 -0.36
CA GLY A 33 20.35 -8.78 -1.51
C GLY A 33 21.37 -7.79 -2.09
N GLU A 34 20.96 -7.05 -3.12
CA GLU A 34 21.81 -6.00 -3.71
C GLU A 34 21.75 -4.72 -2.88
N ARG A 35 22.88 -4.37 -2.27
CA ARG A 35 23.07 -3.21 -1.39
C ARG A 35 24.31 -2.42 -1.78
N GLY A 36 24.29 -1.13 -1.50
CA GLY A 36 25.43 -0.23 -1.72
C GLY A 36 25.11 0.91 -2.67
N LEU A 37 26.14 1.61 -3.14
CA LEU A 37 26.02 2.60 -4.20
C LEU A 37 26.45 1.97 -5.52
N TYR A 38 25.57 1.97 -6.51
CA TYR A 38 25.88 1.45 -7.85
C TYR A 38 26.01 2.58 -8.86
N LYS A 39 26.99 2.47 -9.75
CA LYS A 39 27.25 3.38 -10.87
C LYS A 39 27.02 2.66 -12.20
N THR A 40 26.37 3.34 -13.14
CA THR A 40 26.34 2.97 -14.56
C THR A 40 27.04 4.05 -15.37
N ASN A 41 27.57 3.70 -16.54
CA ASN A 41 28.09 4.66 -17.54
C ASN A 41 27.42 4.44 -18.92
N ASP A 42 26.34 3.67 -18.98
CA ASP A 42 25.67 3.26 -20.23
C ASP A 42 24.15 3.41 -20.15
N GLY A 43 23.67 4.33 -19.32
CA GLY A 43 22.25 4.61 -19.16
C GLY A 43 21.49 3.49 -18.44
N GLY A 44 22.18 2.70 -17.62
CA GLY A 44 21.57 1.68 -16.76
C GLY A 44 21.51 0.27 -17.35
N ARG A 45 22.24 0.01 -18.45
CA ARG A 45 22.36 -1.34 -19.02
C ARG A 45 23.26 -2.22 -18.16
N THR A 46 24.36 -1.65 -17.65
CA THR A 46 25.27 -2.31 -16.71
C THR A 46 25.49 -1.45 -15.46
N TRP A 47 25.67 -2.12 -14.32
CA TRP A 47 25.83 -1.49 -13.00
C TRP A 47 27.04 -2.06 -12.27
N LYS A 48 27.86 -1.20 -11.67
CA LYS A 48 29.02 -1.57 -10.86
C LYS A 48 28.87 -0.99 -9.44
N PRO A 49 29.08 -1.78 -8.38
CA PRO A 49 29.11 -1.23 -7.03
C PRO A 49 30.37 -0.37 -6.84
N VAL A 50 30.21 0.86 -6.37
CA VAL A 50 31.29 1.81 -6.04
C VAL A 50 31.42 2.06 -4.54
N ILE A 51 30.35 1.80 -3.79
CA ILE A 51 30.39 1.54 -2.35
C ILE A 51 29.68 0.19 -2.15
N PRO A 52 30.39 -0.89 -1.79
CA PRO A 52 29.75 -2.18 -1.55
C PRO A 52 28.88 -2.11 -0.28
N GLY A 53 27.69 -2.71 -0.34
CA GLY A 53 26.88 -2.94 0.85
C GLY A 53 27.30 -4.19 1.63
N THR A 54 26.72 -4.35 2.82
CA THR A 54 26.88 -5.54 3.67
C THR A 54 25.57 -6.34 3.71
N GLU A 55 25.46 -7.31 4.62
CA GLU A 55 24.24 -8.10 4.81
C GLU A 55 23.03 -7.24 5.24
N HIS A 56 23.28 -6.16 5.99
CA HIS A 56 22.26 -5.32 6.62
C HIS A 56 22.36 -3.84 6.26
N THR A 57 23.37 -3.44 5.50
CA THR A 57 23.71 -2.05 5.24
C THR A 57 23.80 -1.77 3.75
N GLY A 58 22.99 -0.82 3.29
CA GLY A 58 23.04 -0.28 1.93
C GLY A 58 23.29 1.22 1.94
N VAL A 59 23.18 1.86 0.77
CA VAL A 59 23.29 3.33 0.66
C VAL A 59 21.88 3.91 0.57
N THR A 60 21.62 4.94 1.38
CA THR A 60 20.30 5.59 1.49
C THR A 60 20.23 6.91 0.73
N ASP A 61 21.36 7.60 0.60
CA ASP A 61 21.42 8.90 -0.07
C ASP A 61 22.73 9.09 -0.82
N VAL A 62 22.68 9.89 -1.89
CA VAL A 62 23.83 10.31 -2.68
C VAL A 62 23.56 11.69 -3.30
N VAL A 63 24.51 12.60 -3.13
CA VAL A 63 24.45 13.97 -3.66
C VAL A 63 25.73 14.29 -4.44
N ILE A 64 25.55 14.97 -5.57
CA ILE A 64 26.62 15.38 -6.50
C ILE A 64 26.76 16.89 -6.43
N ASP A 65 27.98 17.39 -6.28
CA ASP A 65 28.24 18.82 -6.30
C ASP A 65 27.93 19.38 -7.71
N PRO A 66 26.99 20.34 -7.82
CA PRO A 66 26.58 20.89 -9.12
C PRO A 66 27.67 21.73 -9.79
N SER A 67 28.64 22.25 -9.03
CA SER A 67 29.76 23.06 -9.52
C SER A 67 30.97 22.22 -9.91
N ASN A 68 31.14 21.05 -9.28
CA ASN A 68 32.19 20.10 -9.59
C ASN A 68 31.72 18.66 -9.36
N PRO A 69 31.17 17.98 -10.38
CA PRO A 69 30.60 16.64 -10.23
C PRO A 69 31.59 15.53 -9.85
N ASP A 70 32.90 15.81 -9.79
CA ASP A 70 33.86 14.88 -9.20
C ASP A 70 33.74 14.79 -7.69
N ILE A 71 33.17 15.82 -7.05
CA ILE A 71 32.90 15.87 -5.61
C ILE A 71 31.49 15.34 -5.34
N MET A 72 31.42 14.29 -4.53
CA MET A 72 30.16 13.63 -4.20
C MET A 72 30.15 13.18 -2.74
N TYR A 73 28.96 13.03 -2.18
CA TYR A 73 28.75 12.47 -0.85
C TYR A 73 27.70 11.37 -0.90
N ALA A 74 27.89 10.34 -0.10
CA ALA A 74 26.94 9.23 0.02
C ALA A 74 26.79 8.82 1.49
N ALA A 75 25.60 8.33 1.85
CA ALA A 75 25.30 7.87 3.19
C ALA A 75 24.93 6.39 3.21
N THR A 76 25.64 5.57 4.00
CA THR A 76 25.23 4.19 4.29
C THR A 76 24.23 4.17 5.44
N TRP A 77 23.31 3.20 5.41
CA TRP A 77 22.28 3.02 6.42
C TRP A 77 22.10 1.53 6.73
N GLN A 78 22.42 1.17 7.97
CA GLN A 78 22.14 -0.15 8.52
C GLN A 78 20.74 -0.19 9.09
N ARG A 79 19.90 -1.13 8.62
CA ARG A 79 18.53 -1.28 9.14
C ARG A 79 17.96 -2.68 8.96
N ARG A 80 17.00 -3.02 9.81
CA ARG A 80 16.16 -4.23 9.67
C ARG A 80 14.78 -3.98 10.26
N ARG A 81 13.75 -4.46 9.58
CA ARG A 81 12.37 -4.45 10.08
C ARG A 81 11.77 -5.85 9.99
N HIS A 82 10.89 -6.14 10.94
CA HIS A 82 9.95 -7.26 10.97
C HIS A 82 8.58 -6.71 11.42
N PHE A 83 7.52 -7.52 11.37
CA PHE A 83 6.19 -7.09 11.85
C PHE A 83 6.27 -6.56 13.30
N TYR A 84 7.04 -7.25 14.14
CA TYR A 84 7.13 -6.98 15.57
C TYR A 84 8.17 -5.93 15.97
N THR A 85 9.09 -5.51 15.09
CA THR A 85 10.18 -4.59 15.47
C THR A 85 10.85 -3.87 14.30
N LEU A 86 11.44 -2.72 14.61
CA LEU A 86 12.37 -1.98 13.77
C LEU A 86 13.68 -1.81 14.54
N ILE A 87 14.81 -1.99 13.84
CA ILE A 87 16.12 -1.51 14.26
C ILE A 87 16.63 -0.59 13.16
N ASN A 88 16.81 0.69 13.47
CA ASN A 88 16.97 1.75 12.47
C ASN A 88 18.40 2.30 12.33
N GLY A 89 19.38 1.63 12.92
CA GLY A 89 20.77 2.04 12.84
C GLY A 89 21.75 0.97 13.31
N GLY A 90 23.04 1.29 13.21
CA GLY A 90 24.13 0.43 13.60
C GLY A 90 25.51 0.99 13.24
N PRO A 91 26.59 0.24 13.51
CA PRO A 91 27.97 0.73 13.37
C PRO A 91 28.41 0.97 11.91
N GLU A 92 27.68 0.40 10.95
CA GLU A 92 28.00 0.47 9.52
C GLU A 92 27.35 1.69 8.81
N SER A 93 26.47 2.44 9.49
CA SER A 93 25.95 3.71 8.99
C SER A 93 27.05 4.80 9.04
N ALA A 94 27.24 5.52 7.94
CA ALA A 94 28.33 6.48 7.79
C ALA A 94 28.11 7.45 6.62
N ILE A 95 28.87 8.55 6.61
CA ILE A 95 29.00 9.46 5.47
C ILE A 95 30.31 9.20 4.75
N TYR A 96 30.27 9.09 3.42
CA TYR A 96 31.42 8.93 2.53
C TYR A 96 31.54 10.13 1.60
N LYS A 97 32.78 10.48 1.22
CA LYS A 97 33.11 11.52 0.25
C LYS A 97 33.93 10.93 -0.91
N SER A 98 33.62 11.34 -2.13
CA SER A 98 34.44 11.13 -3.32
C SER A 98 34.95 12.47 -3.85
N VAL A 99 36.10 12.44 -4.51
CA VAL A 99 36.73 13.58 -5.19
C VAL A 99 37.16 13.24 -6.63
N ASP A 100 36.69 12.11 -7.16
CA ASP A 100 37.08 11.55 -8.45
C ASP A 100 35.88 11.01 -9.26
N GLY A 101 34.70 11.60 -9.06
CA GLY A 101 33.47 11.22 -9.80
C GLY A 101 32.92 9.87 -9.36
N GLY A 102 33.05 9.57 -8.06
CA GLY A 102 32.48 8.39 -7.42
C GLY A 102 33.25 7.10 -7.71
N ASN A 103 34.52 7.18 -8.14
CA ASN A 103 35.36 6.01 -8.39
C ASN A 103 35.98 5.50 -7.08
N THR A 104 36.40 6.39 -6.19
CA THR A 104 36.86 6.10 -4.83
C THR A 104 36.12 6.91 -3.78
N TRP A 105 36.00 6.34 -2.58
CA TRP A 105 35.19 6.88 -1.48
C TRP A 105 35.93 6.78 -0.14
N THR A 106 35.97 7.88 0.60
CA THR A 106 36.59 7.95 1.93
C THR A 106 35.54 8.26 3.00
N ARG A 107 35.53 7.52 4.10
CA ARG A 107 34.63 7.76 5.23
C ARG A 107 34.97 9.09 5.91
N THR A 108 33.94 9.87 6.23
CA THR A 108 34.05 11.12 7.00
C THR A 108 33.34 10.95 8.35
N ARG A 109 33.93 11.47 9.43
CA ARG A 109 33.38 11.29 10.79
C ARG A 109 33.66 12.43 11.76
N ALA A 110 34.66 13.27 11.52
CA ALA A 110 35.07 14.30 12.46
C ALA A 110 33.89 15.25 12.78
N GLY A 111 33.51 15.32 14.06
CA GLY A 111 32.40 16.15 14.55
C GLY A 111 30.99 15.52 14.50
N LEU A 112 30.84 14.32 13.95
CA LEU A 112 29.60 13.54 14.04
C LEU A 112 29.46 12.83 15.41
N PRO A 113 28.25 12.39 15.80
CA PRO A 113 28.04 11.67 17.06
C PRO A 113 28.96 10.45 17.23
N PRO A 114 29.46 10.20 18.45
CA PRO A 114 30.08 8.92 18.77
C PRO A 114 29.02 7.80 18.77
N GLY A 115 29.46 6.56 18.48
CA GLY A 115 28.58 5.38 18.47
C GLY A 115 27.93 5.09 17.12
N ASP A 116 26.81 4.37 17.18
CA ASP A 116 26.02 3.93 16.03
C ASP A 116 25.22 5.10 15.44
N LEU A 117 25.06 5.09 14.12
CA LEU A 117 24.24 6.06 13.39
C LEU A 117 23.05 5.36 12.74
N GLY A 118 21.96 6.10 12.60
CA GLY A 118 20.74 5.70 11.90
C GLY A 118 20.72 6.22 10.48
N ARG A 119 19.52 6.61 10.01
CA ARG A 119 19.40 7.21 8.67
C ARG A 119 20.10 8.57 8.61
N ILE A 120 20.75 8.83 7.48
CA ILE A 120 21.38 10.12 7.17
C ILE A 120 20.86 10.61 5.82
N GLY A 121 20.37 11.85 5.76
CA GLY A 121 20.11 12.55 4.50
C GLY A 121 21.08 13.70 4.31
N LEU A 122 21.45 13.98 3.06
CA LEU A 122 22.51 14.90 2.68
C LEU A 122 21.97 16.00 1.75
N SER A 123 22.52 17.20 1.87
CA SER A 123 22.28 18.28 0.92
C SER A 123 23.52 19.14 0.74
N ILE A 124 23.95 19.33 -0.49
CA ILE A 124 24.98 20.32 -0.82
C ILE A 124 24.26 21.65 -1.07
N SER A 125 24.71 22.74 -0.44
CA SER A 125 24.10 24.04 -0.72
C SER A 125 24.46 24.51 -2.13
N PRO A 126 23.47 24.73 -3.02
CA PRO A 126 23.76 25.29 -4.35
C PRO A 126 24.27 26.73 -4.28
N ALA A 127 23.93 27.46 -3.21
CA ALA A 127 24.40 28.83 -2.98
C ALA A 127 25.90 28.88 -2.60
N ASN A 128 26.44 27.82 -1.99
CA ASN A 128 27.86 27.68 -1.70
C ASN A 128 28.23 26.19 -1.52
N THR A 129 28.92 25.62 -2.51
CA THR A 129 29.23 24.18 -2.54
C THR A 129 30.30 23.74 -1.52
N ASN A 130 30.91 24.67 -0.78
CA ASN A 130 31.70 24.34 0.41
C ASN A 130 30.84 23.88 1.58
N VAL A 131 29.56 24.26 1.59
CA VAL A 131 28.61 23.96 2.66
C VAL A 131 27.81 22.71 2.34
N VAL A 132 27.87 21.75 3.25
CA VAL A 132 27.11 20.49 3.18
C VAL A 132 26.30 20.33 4.45
N TYR A 133 25.02 20.05 4.32
CA TYR A 133 24.11 19.75 5.41
C TYR A 133 23.86 18.24 5.51
N ALA A 134 23.67 17.76 6.73
CA ALA A 134 23.25 16.41 7.01
C ALA A 134 22.18 16.38 8.10
N SER A 135 21.08 15.65 7.86
CA SER A 135 20.17 15.22 8.94
C SER A 135 20.66 13.86 9.42
N VAL A 136 21.08 13.74 10.68
CA VAL A 136 21.72 12.53 11.22
C VAL A 136 20.90 11.99 12.38
N GLU A 137 20.36 10.77 12.22
CA GLU A 137 19.81 9.99 13.32
C GLU A 137 20.94 9.28 14.08
N ALA A 138 20.90 9.30 15.41
CA ALA A 138 21.88 8.67 16.29
C ALA A 138 21.24 8.20 17.60
N SER A 139 21.93 7.37 18.36
CA SER A 139 21.46 6.91 19.68
C SER A 139 21.33 8.05 20.70
N GLY A 140 20.39 7.89 21.63
CA GLY A 140 20.14 8.84 22.71
C GLY A 140 19.66 10.21 22.19
N ASN A 141 20.22 11.28 22.72
CA ASN A 141 19.87 12.66 22.37
C ASN A 141 20.86 13.30 21.36
N LEU A 142 21.61 12.48 20.61
CA LEU A 142 22.69 12.93 19.75
C LEU A 142 22.26 13.18 18.29
N SER A 143 21.05 12.77 17.91
CA SER A 143 20.45 13.09 16.60
C SER A 143 20.42 14.60 16.35
N GLY A 144 20.55 15.04 15.10
CA GLY A 144 20.55 16.46 14.81
C GLY A 144 20.76 16.83 13.35
N ILE A 145 20.64 18.13 13.09
CA ILE A 145 21.12 18.74 11.85
C ILE A 145 22.59 19.10 12.03
N PHE A 146 23.41 18.64 11.11
CA PHE A 146 24.83 18.90 11.05
C PHE A 146 25.17 19.71 9.81
N ARG A 147 26.20 20.55 9.93
CA ARG A 147 26.72 21.35 8.83
C ARG A 147 28.22 21.19 8.76
N SER A 148 28.73 21.02 7.56
CA SER A 148 30.14 21.18 7.23
C SER A 148 30.34 22.46 6.43
N ASN A 149 31.42 23.21 6.72
CA ASN A 149 31.83 24.40 5.95
C ASN A 149 33.09 24.14 5.10
N ASP A 150 33.59 22.91 5.11
CA ASP A 150 34.87 22.50 4.53
C ASP A 150 34.71 21.26 3.64
N ARG A 151 33.57 21.16 2.94
CA ARG A 151 33.26 20.06 2.01
C ARG A 151 33.28 18.69 2.71
N GLY A 152 32.63 18.59 3.86
CA GLY A 152 32.44 17.36 4.62
C GLY A 152 33.67 16.84 5.37
N ALA A 153 34.74 17.64 5.50
CA ALA A 153 35.94 17.21 6.25
C ALA A 153 35.68 17.26 7.77
N THR A 154 35.00 18.29 8.25
CA THR A 154 34.52 18.42 9.63
C THR A 154 33.04 18.80 9.67
N TRP A 155 32.35 18.35 10.71
CA TRP A 155 30.92 18.58 10.93
C TRP A 155 30.67 19.28 12.27
N GLU A 156 29.76 20.24 12.27
CA GLU A 156 29.26 20.92 13.48
C GLU A 156 27.78 20.56 13.67
N ARG A 157 27.38 20.19 14.89
CA ARG A 157 25.97 20.00 15.22
C ARG A 157 25.30 21.36 15.40
N MET A 158 24.33 21.64 14.54
CA MET A 158 23.63 22.93 14.50
C MET A 158 22.44 22.93 15.44
N GLY A 159 21.67 21.84 15.42
CA GLY A 159 20.46 21.67 16.22
C GLY A 159 20.17 20.20 16.52
N ASN A 160 19.27 19.95 17.47
CA ASN A 160 18.94 18.59 17.92
C ASN A 160 17.69 17.99 17.28
N ARG A 161 16.89 18.80 16.59
CA ARG A 161 15.62 18.36 16.02
C ARG A 161 15.81 17.80 14.61
N ILE A 162 15.33 16.58 14.40
CA ILE A 162 15.23 15.92 13.10
C ILE A 162 13.85 15.28 12.96
N ALA A 163 13.46 14.98 11.73
CA ALA A 163 12.32 14.13 11.44
C ALA A 163 12.65 12.65 11.76
N GLN A 164 11.62 11.82 11.96
CA GLN A 164 11.81 10.40 12.27
C GLN A 164 12.47 9.65 11.10
N GLY A 165 13.62 9.01 11.32
CA GLY A 165 14.46 8.47 10.25
C GLY A 165 13.80 7.39 9.39
N MET A 166 12.90 6.56 9.94
CA MET A 166 12.26 5.50 9.15
C MET A 166 11.39 6.06 8.00
N TYR A 167 10.60 7.09 8.27
CA TYR A 167 9.69 7.71 7.29
C TYR A 167 10.36 8.88 6.54
N TYR A 168 11.17 9.65 7.25
CA TYR A 168 11.75 10.92 6.81
C TYR A 168 13.27 10.88 6.84
N GLY A 169 13.91 12.05 6.92
CA GLY A 169 15.35 12.18 7.04
C GLY A 169 16.01 12.87 5.85
N GLN A 170 15.24 13.47 4.94
CA GLN A 170 15.78 14.39 3.94
C GLN A 170 16.06 15.76 4.57
N ILE A 171 17.01 16.47 3.97
CA ILE A 171 17.27 17.89 4.19
C ILE A 171 17.50 18.52 2.82
N VAL A 172 16.95 19.70 2.57
CA VAL A 172 17.01 20.37 1.27
C VAL A 172 17.49 21.80 1.47
N ALA A 173 18.69 22.11 0.96
CA ALA A 173 19.24 23.45 0.99
C ALA A 173 18.54 24.37 -0.02
N ASP A 174 18.30 25.63 0.37
CA ASP A 174 17.80 26.66 -0.52
C ASP A 174 18.83 26.96 -1.64
N PRO A 175 18.42 27.06 -2.91
CA PRO A 175 19.33 27.31 -4.01
C PRO A 175 20.07 28.66 -3.97
N LYS A 176 19.56 29.65 -3.25
CA LYS A 176 20.08 31.03 -3.25
C LYS A 176 20.53 31.52 -1.87
N ASN A 177 20.01 30.95 -0.79
CA ASN A 177 20.41 31.29 0.58
C ASN A 177 21.14 30.11 1.25
N VAL A 178 22.44 30.27 1.47
CA VAL A 178 23.30 29.23 2.04
C VAL A 178 22.81 28.74 3.40
N ASP A 179 22.24 29.62 4.23
CA ASP A 179 21.83 29.28 5.60
C ASP A 179 20.37 28.80 5.69
N ARG A 180 19.60 28.86 4.59
CA ARG A 180 18.24 28.35 4.59
C ARG A 180 18.20 26.87 4.21
N VAL A 181 17.58 26.06 5.08
CA VAL A 181 17.35 24.63 4.82
C VAL A 181 15.92 24.25 5.18
N TYR A 182 15.33 23.38 4.36
CA TYR A 182 14.04 22.77 4.60
C TYR A 182 14.23 21.32 5.05
N ILE A 183 13.41 20.88 6.00
CA ILE A 183 13.41 19.51 6.53
C ILE A 183 12.01 18.94 6.33
N PRO A 184 11.81 18.10 5.30
CA PRO A 184 10.59 17.30 5.16
C PRO A 184 10.40 16.42 6.40
N ASP A 185 9.20 16.49 6.97
CA ASP A 185 8.76 15.91 8.24
C ASP A 185 7.22 15.86 8.21
N VAL A 186 6.57 15.37 9.27
CA VAL A 186 5.11 15.41 9.43
C VAL A 186 4.60 16.82 9.15
N VAL A 187 5.10 17.81 9.90
CA VAL A 187 4.96 19.22 9.55
C VAL A 187 6.28 19.66 8.96
N MET A 188 6.33 20.09 7.69
CA MET A 188 7.58 20.51 7.06
C MET A 188 8.20 21.67 7.86
N GLN A 189 9.51 21.59 8.08
CA GLN A 189 10.24 22.60 8.84
C GLN A 189 11.17 23.39 7.94
N VAL A 190 11.46 24.62 8.36
CA VAL A 190 12.45 25.49 7.75
C VAL A 190 13.35 26.09 8.83
N SER A 191 14.62 26.23 8.49
CA SER A 191 15.62 26.96 9.25
C SER A 191 16.21 28.05 8.36
N ASP A 192 16.48 29.21 8.95
CA ASP A 192 17.09 30.38 8.30
C ASP A 192 18.51 30.66 8.82
N ASP A 193 19.06 29.80 9.68
CA ASP A 193 20.33 29.99 10.40
C ASP A 193 21.26 28.75 10.34
N GLY A 194 21.11 27.98 9.27
CA GLY A 194 21.91 26.78 8.97
C GLY A 194 21.52 25.56 9.80
N GLY A 195 20.28 25.50 10.31
CA GLY A 195 19.76 24.37 11.08
C GLY A 195 19.83 24.52 12.60
N ARG A 196 20.17 25.71 13.14
CA ARG A 196 20.25 25.94 14.59
C ARG A 196 18.88 26.07 15.20
N THR A 197 18.02 26.86 14.57
CA THR A 197 16.60 27.00 14.93
C THR A 197 15.72 26.54 13.79
N GLN A 198 14.54 26.01 14.12
CA GLN A 198 13.57 25.50 13.17
C GLN A 198 12.19 26.04 13.49
N ARG A 199 11.38 26.25 12.46
CA ARG A 199 9.97 26.60 12.56
C ARG A 199 9.18 25.89 11.47
N PRO A 200 7.86 25.68 11.63
CA PRO A 200 7.01 25.21 10.55
C PRO A 200 7.16 26.10 9.30
N ALA A 201 7.28 25.46 8.14
CA ALA A 201 7.33 26.14 6.85
C ALA A 201 5.94 26.67 6.44
N GLY A 202 4.88 25.96 6.84
CA GLY A 202 3.48 26.32 6.60
C GLY A 202 2.70 25.14 6.01
N GLU A 203 1.63 24.71 6.69
CA GLU A 203 0.81 23.54 6.30
C GLU A 203 -0.69 23.87 6.27
N ARG A 204 -1.03 25.16 6.22
CA ARG A 204 -2.42 25.60 6.33
C ARG A 204 -3.23 25.05 5.15
N LEU A 205 -4.27 24.26 5.46
CA LEU A 205 -5.16 23.61 4.48
C LEU A 205 -4.40 22.68 3.51
N LYS A 206 -3.29 22.10 3.96
CA LYS A 206 -2.51 21.12 3.22
C LYS A 206 -2.34 19.87 4.09
N HIS A 207 -2.30 18.71 3.44
CA HIS A 207 -1.97 17.44 4.10
C HIS A 207 -0.52 17.45 4.60
N VAL A 208 -0.31 16.94 5.81
CA VAL A 208 1.00 16.74 6.46
C VAL A 208 1.75 15.56 5.82
N ASP A 209 2.85 15.12 6.43
CA ASP A 209 3.68 13.96 6.05
C ASP A 209 4.48 14.16 4.77
N ASN A 210 5.44 15.08 4.84
CA ASN A 210 6.20 15.55 3.69
C ASN A 210 7.41 14.66 3.42
N HIS A 211 7.47 14.07 2.22
CA HIS A 211 8.53 13.13 1.84
C HIS A 211 9.47 13.66 0.76
N ALA A 212 9.02 14.63 -0.04
CA ALA A 212 9.81 15.21 -1.12
C ALA A 212 9.56 16.71 -1.23
N LEU A 213 10.62 17.46 -1.52
CA LEU A 213 10.56 18.89 -1.80
C LEU A 213 11.45 19.21 -3.00
N TRP A 214 10.91 19.97 -3.93
CA TRP A 214 11.65 20.63 -5.00
C TRP A 214 11.46 22.15 -4.86
N ILE A 215 12.55 22.88 -5.05
CA ILE A 215 12.61 24.35 -4.99
C ILE A 215 13.11 24.82 -6.34
N ASP A 216 12.40 25.76 -6.97
CA ASP A 216 12.85 26.33 -8.24
C ASP A 216 14.16 27.13 -8.00
N PRO A 217 15.28 26.76 -8.64
CA PRO A 217 16.55 27.46 -8.47
C PRO A 217 16.52 28.90 -8.96
N ASN A 218 15.62 29.25 -9.88
CA ASN A 218 15.44 30.61 -10.39
C ASN A 218 14.47 31.43 -9.54
N ASN A 219 13.57 30.79 -8.81
CA ASN A 219 12.59 31.45 -7.93
C ASN A 219 12.33 30.63 -6.66
N THR A 220 13.04 30.94 -5.56
CA THR A 220 12.91 30.15 -4.31
C THR A 220 11.62 30.41 -3.53
N ASP A 221 10.67 31.15 -4.09
CA ASP A 221 9.29 31.21 -3.60
C ASP A 221 8.43 30.05 -4.14
N TYR A 222 8.82 29.48 -5.28
CA TYR A 222 8.14 28.37 -5.92
C TYR A 222 8.63 27.02 -5.36
N LEU A 223 7.71 26.31 -4.69
CA LEU A 223 7.92 24.99 -4.10
C LEU A 223 6.97 23.96 -4.71
N LEU A 224 7.46 22.75 -4.94
CA LEU A 224 6.64 21.56 -5.14
C LEU A 224 6.92 20.56 -4.03
N VAL A 225 5.86 20.06 -3.40
CA VAL A 225 5.94 19.15 -2.25
C VAL A 225 5.12 17.90 -2.52
N GLY A 226 5.74 16.74 -2.33
CA GLY A 226 5.07 15.45 -2.28
C GLY A 226 4.90 15.01 -0.83
N CYS A 227 3.66 14.71 -0.45
CA CYS A 227 3.28 14.17 0.86
C CYS A 227 2.27 13.03 0.70
N ASP A 228 1.86 12.40 1.81
CA ASP A 228 0.92 11.27 1.77
C ASP A 228 -0.45 11.62 1.17
N GLY A 229 -0.86 12.90 1.28
CA GLY A 229 -2.05 13.41 0.60
C GLY A 229 -1.90 13.71 -0.90
N GLY A 230 -0.71 13.58 -1.48
CA GLY A 230 -0.43 13.82 -2.90
C GLY A 230 0.58 14.94 -3.17
N VAL A 231 0.34 15.75 -4.20
CA VAL A 231 1.26 16.82 -4.64
C VAL A 231 0.65 18.20 -4.41
N TYR A 232 1.44 19.07 -3.79
CA TYR A 232 1.10 20.44 -3.47
C TYR A 232 2.13 21.41 -4.07
N GLU A 233 1.63 22.55 -4.53
CA GLU A 233 2.42 23.62 -5.15
C GLU A 233 2.24 24.93 -4.38
N SER A 234 3.31 25.69 -4.20
CA SER A 234 3.30 26.98 -3.51
C SER A 234 4.09 27.99 -4.32
N PHE A 235 3.63 29.25 -4.37
CA PHE A 235 4.36 30.39 -4.96
C PHE A 235 4.80 31.44 -3.93
N ASP A 236 4.68 31.13 -2.64
CA ASP A 236 4.95 32.04 -1.53
C ASP A 236 5.64 31.34 -0.34
N ARG A 237 6.52 30.38 -0.66
CA ARG A 237 7.31 29.60 0.31
C ARG A 237 6.51 28.79 1.34
N GLY A 238 5.34 28.30 0.95
CA GLY A 238 4.51 27.39 1.75
C GLY A 238 3.49 28.10 2.62
N ALA A 239 3.28 29.41 2.41
CA ALA A 239 2.21 30.14 3.10
C ALA A 239 0.83 29.72 2.56
N ASN A 240 0.73 29.45 1.25
CA ASN A 240 -0.46 28.94 0.59
C ASN A 240 -0.13 27.80 -0.36
N TRP A 241 -1.09 26.88 -0.55
CA TRP A 241 -0.89 25.67 -1.31
C TRP A 241 -1.99 25.43 -2.34
N HIS A 242 -1.59 25.01 -3.53
CA HIS A 242 -2.46 24.52 -4.60
C HIS A 242 -2.33 22.99 -4.70
N PHE A 243 -3.39 22.26 -4.37
CA PHE A 243 -3.44 20.80 -4.44
C PHE A 243 -3.68 20.29 -5.87
N LYS A 244 -3.01 19.20 -6.26
CA LYS A 244 -3.26 18.50 -7.54
C LYS A 244 -4.31 17.39 -7.37
N ALA A 245 -5.59 17.79 -7.43
CA ALA A 245 -6.73 16.94 -7.11
C ALA A 245 -7.08 15.82 -8.12
N ASN A 246 -6.39 15.75 -9.26
CA ASN A 246 -6.64 14.77 -10.33
C ASN A 246 -5.70 13.57 -10.33
N LEU A 247 -4.98 13.35 -9.23
CA LEU A 247 -4.11 12.19 -9.04
C LEU A 247 -4.86 11.12 -8.22
N PRO A 248 -5.29 9.99 -8.82
CA PRO A 248 -5.97 8.91 -8.09
C PRO A 248 -4.94 8.02 -7.37
N VAL A 249 -4.33 8.56 -6.31
CA VAL A 249 -3.23 7.92 -5.56
C VAL A 249 -3.62 7.42 -4.18
N ALA A 250 -4.92 7.44 -3.84
CA ALA A 250 -5.42 6.95 -2.56
C ALA A 250 -5.03 5.48 -2.30
N GLN A 251 -4.66 5.19 -1.06
CA GLN A 251 -4.20 3.90 -0.59
C GLN A 251 -5.20 3.31 0.41
N PHE A 252 -6.07 2.41 -0.03
CA PHE A 252 -7.06 1.78 0.84
C PHE A 252 -6.51 0.51 1.48
N TYR A 253 -6.68 0.35 2.79
CA TYR A 253 -6.33 -0.87 3.53
C TYR A 253 -7.39 -1.96 3.42
N ASP A 254 -8.65 -1.58 3.59
CA ASP A 254 -9.82 -2.47 3.58
C ASP A 254 -10.97 -1.82 2.80
N VAL A 255 -11.95 -2.62 2.34
CA VAL A 255 -13.14 -2.13 1.62
C VAL A 255 -14.41 -2.87 2.03
N THR A 256 -15.51 -2.15 2.08
CA THR A 256 -16.86 -2.70 2.27
C THR A 256 -17.89 -1.94 1.43
N VAL A 257 -19.11 -2.46 1.38
CA VAL A 257 -20.23 -1.88 0.63
C VAL A 257 -21.49 -1.84 1.49
N ASP A 258 -22.37 -0.88 1.21
CA ASP A 258 -23.69 -0.83 1.84
C ASP A 258 -24.79 -1.47 0.97
N THR A 259 -26.02 -1.42 1.50
CA THR A 259 -27.24 -1.93 0.87
C THR A 259 -28.12 -0.80 0.33
N ALA A 260 -27.58 0.42 0.14
CA ALA A 260 -28.36 1.55 -0.32
C ALA A 260 -28.89 1.36 -1.75
N VAL A 261 -30.07 1.92 -2.02
CA VAL A 261 -30.75 1.88 -3.32
C VAL A 261 -31.11 3.29 -3.80
N PRO A 262 -31.13 3.56 -5.12
CA PRO A 262 -30.82 2.64 -6.21
C PRO A 262 -29.33 2.42 -6.47
N PHE A 263 -28.45 3.23 -5.85
CA PHE A 263 -26.99 3.09 -5.97
C PHE A 263 -26.39 2.92 -4.57
N TYR A 264 -25.62 1.85 -4.41
CA TYR A 264 -24.92 1.57 -3.17
C TYR A 264 -23.67 2.45 -3.04
N ASN A 265 -23.15 2.55 -1.82
CA ASN A 265 -21.88 3.23 -1.53
C ASN A 265 -20.80 2.21 -1.18
N VAL A 266 -19.56 2.58 -1.49
CA VAL A 266 -18.34 1.90 -1.09
C VAL A 266 -17.70 2.67 0.05
N TYR A 267 -17.14 1.95 1.01
CA TYR A 267 -16.45 2.52 2.17
C TYR A 267 -15.11 1.84 2.35
N GLY A 268 -14.14 2.57 2.87
CA GLY A 268 -12.84 2.04 3.21
C GLY A 268 -12.00 3.04 3.97
N GLY A 269 -10.99 2.52 4.64
CA GLY A 269 -9.99 3.29 5.33
C GLY A 269 -8.75 3.52 4.48
N THR A 270 -8.21 4.73 4.49
CA THR A 270 -7.01 5.08 3.73
C THR A 270 -5.80 5.34 4.63
N GLN A 271 -4.61 5.02 4.12
CA GLN A 271 -3.35 5.39 4.76
C GLN A 271 -3.27 6.91 4.95
N ASP A 272 -2.99 7.33 6.19
CA ASP A 272 -2.77 8.72 6.63
C ASP A 272 -3.92 9.71 6.28
N ASN A 273 -5.06 9.25 5.76
CA ASN A 273 -6.05 10.13 5.13
C ASN A 273 -7.53 9.74 5.37
N ASN A 274 -7.89 9.44 6.62
CA ASN A 274 -9.25 9.18 7.08
C ASN A 274 -9.86 7.85 6.62
N SER A 275 -10.94 7.46 7.31
CA SER A 275 -11.95 6.54 6.79
C SER A 275 -13.03 7.31 6.04
N MET A 276 -13.46 6.79 4.89
CA MET A 276 -14.36 7.50 3.99
C MET A 276 -15.32 6.58 3.24
N GLY A 277 -16.38 7.17 2.69
CA GLY A 277 -17.32 6.49 1.81
C GLY A 277 -17.82 7.37 0.67
N GLY A 278 -18.29 6.74 -0.39
CA GLY A 278 -18.81 7.42 -1.58
C GLY A 278 -19.58 6.47 -2.50
N PRO A 279 -20.34 6.99 -3.45
CA PRO A 279 -21.19 6.17 -4.32
C PRO A 279 -20.36 5.34 -5.31
N ALA A 280 -20.79 4.11 -5.58
CA ALA A 280 -20.26 3.32 -6.69
C ALA A 280 -20.75 3.82 -8.06
N LYS A 281 -21.84 4.61 -8.07
CA LYS A 281 -22.49 5.14 -9.25
C LYS A 281 -23.27 6.41 -8.91
N THR A 282 -23.24 7.40 -9.80
CA THR A 282 -24.06 8.61 -9.71
C THR A 282 -25.04 8.69 -10.88
N ARG A 283 -26.04 9.58 -10.76
CA ARG A 283 -26.90 9.95 -11.90
C ARG A 283 -26.17 10.87 -12.88
N ASN A 284 -25.06 11.46 -12.49
CA ASN A 284 -24.40 12.54 -13.21
C ASN A 284 -23.62 11.99 -14.40
N THR A 285 -23.83 12.53 -15.60
CA THR A 285 -23.11 12.10 -16.80
C THR A 285 -21.61 12.39 -16.72
N ALA A 286 -21.17 13.30 -15.85
CA ALA A 286 -19.76 13.54 -15.59
C ALA A 286 -19.06 12.42 -14.81
N GLY A 287 -19.80 11.51 -14.17
CA GLY A 287 -19.22 10.44 -13.34
C GLY A 287 -19.31 10.72 -11.84
N ILE A 288 -18.43 10.08 -11.07
CA ILE A 288 -18.24 10.27 -9.63
C ILE A 288 -17.14 11.32 -9.43
N VAL A 289 -17.39 12.32 -8.60
CA VAL A 289 -16.46 13.41 -8.30
C VAL A 289 -15.94 13.32 -6.87
N ASN A 290 -14.82 13.97 -6.57
CA ASN A 290 -14.27 13.97 -5.20
C ASN A 290 -15.27 14.48 -4.16
N GLY A 291 -16.16 15.42 -4.52
CA GLY A 291 -17.21 15.95 -3.65
C GLY A 291 -18.36 14.99 -3.34
N ASP A 292 -18.44 13.84 -4.03
CA ASP A 292 -19.42 12.79 -3.71
C ASP A 292 -18.97 11.93 -2.51
N TRP A 293 -17.70 12.05 -2.10
CA TRP A 293 -17.12 11.31 -0.98
C TRP A 293 -17.21 12.09 0.33
N PHE A 294 -17.36 11.37 1.43
CA PHE A 294 -17.46 11.93 2.77
C PHE A 294 -16.63 11.14 3.79
N VAL A 295 -16.15 11.83 4.82
CA VAL A 295 -15.32 11.27 5.90
C VAL A 295 -16.19 10.69 7.01
N THR A 296 -15.97 9.42 7.34
CA THR A 296 -16.65 8.71 8.43
C THR A 296 -15.88 8.77 9.74
N ASN A 297 -14.55 8.69 9.70
CA ASN A 297 -13.65 8.81 10.86
C ASN A 297 -12.31 9.44 10.49
N GLY A 298 -11.65 10.11 11.43
CA GLY A 298 -10.31 10.70 11.23
C GLY A 298 -9.15 9.72 11.46
N GLY A 299 -7.91 10.18 11.33
CA GLY A 299 -6.69 9.37 11.50
C GLY A 299 -6.33 8.59 10.23
N ASP A 300 -5.52 7.54 10.36
CA ASP A 300 -5.43 6.51 9.30
C ASP A 300 -6.75 5.79 9.34
N GLY A 301 -7.41 5.64 8.20
CA GLY A 301 -8.58 4.78 8.14
C GLY A 301 -8.17 3.32 7.94
N PHE A 302 -8.83 2.39 8.63
CA PHE A 302 -8.69 0.95 8.38
C PHE A 302 -10.02 0.31 8.02
N LYS A 303 -10.48 -0.66 8.83
CA LYS A 303 -11.67 -1.41 8.52
C LYS A 303 -12.92 -0.55 8.66
N SER A 304 -13.88 -0.80 7.78
CA SER A 304 -15.21 -0.22 7.84
C SER A 304 -16.27 -1.31 7.71
N ALA A 305 -17.43 -1.11 8.33
CA ALA A 305 -18.60 -1.96 8.15
C ALA A 305 -19.87 -1.09 8.16
N VAL A 306 -20.90 -1.52 7.45
CA VAL A 306 -22.18 -0.81 7.38
C VAL A 306 -23.29 -1.71 7.88
N ASP A 307 -24.19 -1.18 8.71
CA ASP A 307 -25.32 -1.95 9.21
C ASP A 307 -26.17 -2.46 8.02
N PRO A 308 -26.37 -3.78 7.88
CA PRO A 308 -27.04 -4.36 6.72
C PRO A 308 -28.52 -3.95 6.59
N THR A 309 -29.12 -3.45 7.67
CA THR A 309 -30.53 -3.02 7.72
C THR A 309 -30.69 -1.49 7.69
N ASP A 310 -29.62 -0.75 7.97
CA ASP A 310 -29.61 0.71 7.95
C ASP A 310 -28.30 1.25 7.34
N PRO A 311 -28.28 1.60 6.04
CA PRO A 311 -27.07 2.07 5.35
C PRO A 311 -26.59 3.46 5.82
N ASN A 312 -27.21 4.04 6.84
CA ASN A 312 -26.76 5.27 7.48
C ASN A 312 -25.96 5.03 8.75
N ILE A 313 -25.97 3.81 9.31
CA ILE A 313 -25.14 3.46 10.46
C ILE A 313 -23.88 2.78 9.94
N ILE A 314 -22.75 3.48 10.06
CA ILE A 314 -21.44 3.03 9.60
C ILE A 314 -20.51 2.90 10.80
N TYR A 315 -19.71 1.84 10.83
CA TYR A 315 -18.63 1.66 11.76
C TYR A 315 -17.32 1.88 11.02
N ALA A 316 -16.41 2.66 11.60
CA ALA A 316 -15.15 3.00 10.99
C ALA A 316 -14.04 2.98 12.02
N GLU A 317 -12.91 2.38 11.65
CA GLU A 317 -11.73 2.25 12.48
C GLU A 317 -10.71 3.37 12.21
N SER A 318 -9.85 3.61 13.20
CA SER A 318 -8.57 4.31 13.12
C SER A 318 -7.47 3.55 13.88
N GLN A 319 -6.22 4.00 13.81
CA GLN A 319 -5.05 3.27 14.33
C GLN A 319 -5.23 2.73 15.75
N ASN A 320 -4.59 1.59 16.02
CA ASN A 320 -4.48 1.01 17.37
C ASN A 320 -5.83 0.73 18.04
N GLY A 321 -6.83 0.37 17.23
CA GLY A 321 -8.14 -0.06 17.70
C GLY A 321 -9.15 1.05 17.97
N GLY A 322 -8.86 2.29 17.57
CA GLY A 322 -9.86 3.36 17.63
C GLY A 322 -11.07 2.99 16.77
N LEU A 323 -12.27 2.99 17.35
CA LEU A 323 -13.48 2.53 16.66
C LEU A 323 -14.64 3.50 16.92
N VAL A 324 -15.31 3.93 15.84
CA VAL A 324 -16.48 4.83 15.93
C VAL A 324 -17.71 4.24 15.26
N ARG A 325 -18.88 4.61 15.77
CA ARG A 325 -20.16 4.53 15.07
C ARG A 325 -20.53 5.90 14.53
N PHE A 326 -20.76 5.98 13.22
CA PHE A 326 -21.09 7.18 12.46
C PHE A 326 -22.52 7.10 11.93
N ASP A 327 -23.33 8.13 12.18
CA ASP A 327 -24.65 8.28 11.54
C ASP A 327 -24.56 9.27 10.36
N LYS A 328 -24.70 8.74 9.14
CA LYS A 328 -24.65 9.51 7.88
C LYS A 328 -25.73 10.60 7.77
N ARG A 329 -26.85 10.47 8.50
CA ARG A 329 -27.95 11.44 8.47
C ARG A 329 -27.59 12.74 9.17
N THR A 330 -26.87 12.64 10.28
CA THR A 330 -26.58 13.77 11.19
C THR A 330 -25.11 14.17 11.14
N GLY A 331 -24.24 13.28 10.70
CA GLY A 331 -22.79 13.43 10.80
C GLY A 331 -22.23 13.11 12.20
N GLU A 332 -23.06 12.60 13.12
CA GLU A 332 -22.64 12.24 14.48
C GLU A 332 -21.62 11.10 14.45
N ARG A 333 -20.55 11.24 15.26
CA ARG A 333 -19.56 10.20 15.52
C ARG A 333 -19.52 9.92 17.01
N VAL A 334 -19.75 8.66 17.38
CA VAL A 334 -19.66 8.17 18.75
C VAL A 334 -18.50 7.18 18.83
N SER A 335 -17.53 7.44 19.71
CA SER A 335 -16.52 6.43 20.01
C SER A 335 -17.17 5.24 20.71
N ILE A 336 -16.90 4.05 20.19
CA ILE A 336 -17.42 2.77 20.69
C ILE A 336 -16.26 1.79 20.94
N GLU A 337 -15.04 2.29 21.10
CA GLU A 337 -13.89 1.47 21.49
C GLU A 337 -14.14 0.81 22.86
N PRO A 338 -13.80 -0.47 23.06
CA PRO A 338 -13.88 -1.10 24.38
C PRO A 338 -12.93 -0.41 25.37
N ILE A 339 -13.49 0.16 26.45
CA ILE A 339 -12.71 0.83 27.50
C ILE A 339 -12.50 -0.14 28.67
N GLU A 340 -11.27 -0.26 29.15
CA GLU A 340 -10.96 -1.10 30.30
C GLU A 340 -11.38 -0.46 31.62
N GLY A 341 -11.84 -1.31 32.55
CA GLY A 341 -12.06 -0.90 33.93
C GLY A 341 -10.75 -0.55 34.65
N LYS A 342 -10.86 0.28 35.69
CA LYS A 342 -9.71 0.67 36.52
C LYS A 342 -8.99 -0.57 37.08
N GLY A 343 -7.68 -0.66 36.84
CA GLY A 343 -6.83 -1.75 37.36
C GLY A 343 -6.84 -3.02 36.52
N ILE A 344 -7.55 -3.03 35.38
CA ILE A 344 -7.44 -4.09 34.37
C ILE A 344 -6.25 -3.79 33.46
N GLU A 345 -5.52 -4.82 33.06
CA GLU A 345 -4.43 -4.72 32.09
C GLU A 345 -4.92 -4.07 30.78
N SER A 346 -4.18 -3.09 30.27
CA SER A 346 -4.50 -2.42 29.01
C SER A 346 -4.57 -3.40 27.86
N GLN A 347 -5.54 -3.20 26.98
CA GLN A 347 -5.68 -3.97 25.78
C GLN A 347 -4.58 -3.63 24.79
N ARG A 348 -4.17 -4.66 24.06
CA ARG A 348 -3.33 -4.53 22.89
C ARG A 348 -4.19 -4.72 21.65
N TYR A 349 -4.00 -3.83 20.70
CA TYR A 349 -4.64 -3.81 19.40
C TYR A 349 -3.56 -3.81 18.32
N ASN A 350 -3.92 -4.34 17.16
CA ASN A 350 -3.12 -4.19 15.95
C ASN A 350 -3.27 -2.75 15.43
N TRP A 351 -2.36 -2.33 14.55
CA TRP A 351 -2.48 -1.06 13.84
C TRP A 351 -3.79 -1.01 13.02
N ASP A 352 -4.10 -2.14 12.37
CA ASP A 352 -5.34 -2.44 11.63
C ASP A 352 -6.04 -3.61 12.35
N SER A 353 -6.99 -3.29 13.24
CA SER A 353 -7.63 -4.24 14.14
C SER A 353 -8.95 -4.79 13.59
N PRO A 354 -9.10 -6.13 13.53
CA PRO A 354 -10.24 -6.72 12.86
C PRO A 354 -11.54 -6.58 13.68
N PHE A 355 -12.59 -6.11 13.04
CA PHE A 355 -13.96 -6.19 13.54
C PHE A 355 -14.95 -6.64 12.46
N ILE A 356 -16.09 -7.17 12.89
CA ILE A 356 -17.22 -7.53 12.02
C ILE A 356 -18.55 -7.19 12.68
N ILE A 357 -19.57 -6.98 11.85
CA ILE A 357 -20.97 -7.10 12.25
C ILE A 357 -21.34 -8.59 12.13
N SER A 358 -22.02 -9.14 13.13
CA SER A 358 -22.46 -10.53 13.09
C SER A 358 -23.41 -10.78 11.90
N PRO A 359 -23.24 -11.85 11.11
CA PRO A 359 -24.21 -12.25 10.11
C PRO A 359 -25.56 -12.70 10.70
N HIS A 360 -25.66 -12.89 12.02
CA HIS A 360 -26.88 -13.34 12.72
C HIS A 360 -27.61 -12.21 13.45
N SER A 361 -26.97 -11.05 13.64
CA SER A 361 -27.59 -9.88 14.27
C SER A 361 -26.87 -8.61 13.83
N ASN A 362 -27.61 -7.66 13.24
CA ASN A 362 -27.06 -6.38 12.79
C ASN A 362 -26.65 -5.45 13.95
N THR A 363 -27.12 -5.71 15.17
CA THR A 363 -26.72 -4.95 16.36
C THR A 363 -25.51 -5.56 17.08
N ARG A 364 -25.07 -6.76 16.68
CA ARG A 364 -23.94 -7.45 17.30
C ARG A 364 -22.66 -7.15 16.55
N LEU A 365 -21.64 -6.69 17.27
CA LEU A 365 -20.29 -6.53 16.74
C LEU A 365 -19.33 -7.45 17.49
N TYR A 366 -18.34 -7.94 16.75
CA TYR A 366 -17.15 -8.57 17.30
C TYR A 366 -15.96 -7.70 16.95
N PHE A 367 -15.14 -7.36 17.95
CA PHE A 367 -13.93 -6.56 17.77
C PHE A 367 -12.78 -7.26 18.47
N ALA A 368 -11.64 -7.44 17.79
CA ALA A 368 -10.55 -8.22 18.35
C ALA A 368 -9.24 -7.42 18.43
N GLY A 369 -8.70 -7.33 19.65
CA GLY A 369 -7.29 -7.04 19.90
C GLY A 369 -6.55 -8.36 20.17
N HIS A 370 -5.70 -8.41 21.19
CA HIS A 370 -5.21 -9.70 21.71
C HIS A 370 -6.31 -10.57 22.37
N LYS A 371 -7.50 -9.99 22.63
CA LYS A 371 -8.72 -10.67 23.10
C LYS A 371 -9.89 -10.32 22.19
N LEU A 372 -10.95 -11.13 22.21
CA LEU A 372 -12.19 -10.90 21.50
C LEU A 372 -13.23 -10.22 22.40
N PHE A 373 -13.76 -9.11 21.89
CA PHE A 373 -14.84 -8.33 22.48
C PHE A 373 -16.12 -8.55 21.68
N LYS A 374 -17.24 -8.60 22.39
CA LYS A 374 -18.58 -8.72 21.83
C LYS A 374 -19.50 -7.66 22.40
N THR A 375 -20.27 -7.03 21.54
CA THR A 375 -21.40 -6.14 21.89
C THR A 375 -22.66 -6.68 21.23
N ASP A 376 -23.82 -6.45 21.84
CA ASP A 376 -25.14 -6.79 21.26
C ASP A 376 -25.97 -5.54 20.94
N ASN A 377 -25.43 -4.35 21.19
CA ASN A 377 -26.10 -3.05 21.07
C ASN A 377 -25.22 -2.03 20.33
N ARG A 378 -24.62 -2.44 19.22
CA ARG A 378 -23.91 -1.55 18.29
C ARG A 378 -22.74 -0.80 18.93
N GLY A 379 -22.10 -1.39 19.95
CA GLY A 379 -20.91 -0.85 20.60
C GLY A 379 -21.18 0.07 21.79
N ASP A 380 -22.42 0.15 22.29
CA ASP A 380 -22.71 0.94 23.50
C ASP A 380 -22.12 0.27 24.78
N ASP A 381 -22.08 -1.07 24.83
CA ASP A 381 -21.31 -1.82 25.82
C ASP A 381 -20.63 -3.07 25.24
N TRP A 382 -19.52 -3.48 25.87
CA TRP A 382 -18.68 -4.59 25.42
C TRP A 382 -18.44 -5.61 26.52
N LYS A 383 -18.40 -6.89 26.11
CA LYS A 383 -18.01 -8.03 26.94
C LYS A 383 -16.78 -8.70 26.35
N VAL A 384 -15.80 -9.00 27.19
CA VAL A 384 -14.67 -9.86 26.82
C VAL A 384 -15.15 -11.31 26.79
N ILE A 385 -14.98 -12.00 25.68
CA ILE A 385 -15.44 -13.39 25.48
C ILE A 385 -14.28 -14.36 25.16
N SER A 386 -13.02 -13.94 25.36
CA SER A 386 -11.87 -14.81 25.18
C SER A 386 -10.75 -14.53 26.19
N PRO A 387 -9.85 -15.51 26.43
CA PRO A 387 -8.53 -15.23 26.99
C PRO A 387 -7.65 -14.50 25.96
N ASP A 388 -6.37 -14.26 26.29
CA ASP A 388 -5.36 -13.87 25.30
C ASP A 388 -5.28 -14.93 24.20
N LEU A 389 -5.47 -14.51 22.95
CA LEU A 389 -5.55 -15.35 21.76
C LEU A 389 -4.19 -15.53 21.06
N SER A 390 -3.18 -14.76 21.47
CA SER A 390 -1.83 -14.77 20.90
C SER A 390 -0.95 -15.90 21.47
N ARG A 391 0.29 -16.00 20.97
CA ARG A 391 1.34 -16.87 21.50
C ARG A 391 1.96 -16.35 22.80
N GLY A 392 1.74 -15.07 23.15
CA GLY A 392 2.39 -14.43 24.30
C GLY A 392 3.91 -14.28 24.16
N ILE A 393 4.40 -14.07 22.93
CA ILE A 393 5.84 -13.91 22.66
C ILE A 393 6.30 -12.50 23.06
N ASP A 394 7.32 -12.41 23.92
CA ASP A 394 8.02 -11.15 24.15
C ASP A 394 8.96 -10.82 22.98
N ARG A 395 8.53 -9.87 22.15
CA ARG A 395 9.29 -9.36 21.00
C ARG A 395 10.69 -8.85 21.34
N ASN A 396 10.97 -8.49 22.60
CA ASN A 396 12.30 -8.01 23.00
C ASN A 396 13.35 -9.12 23.07
N THR A 397 12.92 -10.38 23.10
CA THR A 397 13.81 -11.55 23.16
C THR A 397 14.16 -12.09 21.77
N LEU A 398 13.47 -11.63 20.73
CA LEU A 398 13.66 -12.10 19.36
C LEU A 398 14.94 -11.51 18.76
N PRO A 399 15.84 -12.35 18.20
CA PRO A 399 17.07 -11.87 17.60
C PRO A 399 16.80 -11.19 16.25
N VAL A 400 17.45 -10.05 16.02
CA VAL A 400 17.40 -9.29 14.77
C VAL A 400 18.85 -8.95 14.37
N MET A 401 19.23 -9.20 13.12
CA MET A 401 20.64 -9.08 12.68
C MET A 401 21.61 -9.92 13.55
N GLY A 402 21.21 -11.14 13.89
CA GLY A 402 22.07 -12.10 14.61
C GLY A 402 22.21 -11.88 16.12
N LYS A 403 21.51 -10.91 16.72
CA LYS A 403 21.56 -10.65 18.18
C LYS A 403 20.25 -10.10 18.74
N VAL A 404 20.10 -10.16 20.06
CA VAL A 404 19.07 -9.41 20.78
C VAL A 404 19.55 -7.97 20.97
N TRP A 405 18.68 -7.00 20.65
CA TRP A 405 19.01 -5.57 20.77
C TRP A 405 18.56 -5.01 22.11
N GLY A 406 19.43 -4.22 22.75
CA GLY A 406 19.10 -3.48 23.98
C GLY A 406 18.07 -2.36 23.74
N PRO A 407 17.51 -1.78 24.81
CA PRO A 407 16.50 -0.71 24.71
C PRO A 407 17.03 0.57 24.03
N ASP A 408 18.33 0.84 24.09
CA ASP A 408 18.96 2.05 23.52
C ASP A 408 19.26 1.95 22.02
N ALA A 409 18.83 0.87 21.36
CA ALA A 409 18.96 0.71 19.92
C ALA A 409 18.16 1.79 19.19
N ILE A 410 18.72 2.33 18.10
CA ILE A 410 18.15 3.46 17.38
C ILE A 410 16.74 3.12 16.87
N ALA A 411 15.77 3.90 17.33
CA ALA A 411 14.35 3.79 17.01
C ALA A 411 13.75 2.38 17.21
N LYS A 412 14.23 1.65 18.23
CA LYS A 412 13.75 0.29 18.53
C LYS A 412 12.23 0.27 18.66
N HIS A 413 11.58 -0.61 17.89
CA HIS A 413 10.11 -0.79 17.84
C HIS A 413 9.30 0.42 17.39
N GLN A 414 9.92 1.56 17.05
CA GLN A 414 9.18 2.68 16.53
C GLN A 414 8.52 2.29 15.20
N SER A 415 7.34 2.87 14.94
CA SER A 415 6.61 2.63 13.68
C SER A 415 6.29 1.15 13.45
N THR A 416 6.05 0.39 14.53
CA THR A 416 5.58 -1.01 14.48
C THR A 416 4.41 -1.18 15.43
N ALA A 417 3.44 -2.02 15.04
CA ALA A 417 2.34 -2.39 15.91
C ALA A 417 2.87 -3.08 17.18
N LEU A 418 2.03 -3.14 18.21
CA LEU A 418 2.24 -4.12 19.27
C LEU A 418 2.20 -5.53 18.66
N TYR A 419 2.94 -6.48 19.25
CA TYR A 419 3.01 -7.85 18.75
C TYR A 419 2.14 -8.79 19.60
N GLY A 420 1.53 -9.79 18.97
CA GLY A 420 0.65 -10.74 19.65
C GLY A 420 -0.78 -10.22 19.73
N ASN A 421 -1.35 -9.87 18.58
CA ASN A 421 -2.71 -9.35 18.42
C ASN A 421 -3.51 -10.15 17.40
N ALA A 422 -4.84 -10.12 17.50
CA ALA A 422 -5.69 -10.55 16.40
C ALA A 422 -5.46 -9.67 15.17
N SER A 423 -5.51 -10.30 14.01
CA SER A 423 -5.34 -9.69 12.69
C SER A 423 -6.49 -10.00 11.73
N ALA A 424 -7.31 -11.01 12.05
CA ALA A 424 -8.51 -11.34 11.29
C ALA A 424 -9.60 -11.92 12.20
N VAL A 425 -10.87 -11.65 11.89
CA VAL A 425 -12.04 -12.22 12.56
C VAL A 425 -13.11 -12.61 11.55
N SER A 426 -13.76 -13.76 11.76
CA SER A 426 -14.90 -14.22 10.98
C SER A 426 -15.85 -15.04 11.85
N GLU A 427 -17.13 -14.70 11.83
CA GLU A 427 -18.20 -15.55 12.36
C GLU A 427 -18.85 -16.31 11.20
N SER A 428 -19.11 -17.60 11.39
CA SER A 428 -19.79 -18.41 10.39
C SER A 428 -21.19 -17.88 10.09
N PRO A 429 -21.53 -17.55 8.84
CA PRO A 429 -22.90 -17.16 8.49
C PRO A 429 -23.89 -18.34 8.56
N LYS A 430 -23.42 -19.57 8.81
CA LYS A 430 -24.24 -20.78 8.92
C LYS A 430 -24.49 -21.23 10.37
N LYS A 431 -23.68 -20.76 11.32
CA LYS A 431 -23.79 -21.15 12.73
C LYS A 431 -23.36 -19.99 13.63
N ALA A 432 -24.31 -19.41 14.35
CA ALA A 432 -24.02 -18.38 15.34
C ALA A 432 -23.07 -18.93 16.43
N GLY A 433 -22.13 -18.10 16.88
CA GLY A 433 -21.14 -18.47 17.89
C GLY A 433 -20.02 -19.39 17.41
N LEU A 434 -19.99 -19.76 16.12
CA LEU A 434 -18.82 -20.36 15.47
C LEU A 434 -17.92 -19.25 14.93
N ILE A 435 -16.84 -18.96 15.64
CA ILE A 435 -15.96 -17.81 15.37
C ILE A 435 -14.52 -18.27 15.17
N TYR A 436 -13.86 -17.67 14.19
CA TYR A 436 -12.47 -17.87 13.83
C TYR A 436 -11.71 -16.55 14.02
N ILE A 437 -10.53 -16.64 14.62
CA ILE A 437 -9.59 -15.52 14.79
C ILE A 437 -8.25 -15.92 14.19
N GLY A 438 -7.65 -15.04 13.39
CA GLY A 438 -6.24 -15.10 13.01
C GLY A 438 -5.42 -14.12 13.83
N THR A 439 -4.15 -14.42 14.08
CA THR A 439 -3.23 -13.52 14.81
C THR A 439 -2.00 -13.12 13.99
N ASP A 440 -1.39 -11.99 14.37
CA ASP A 440 -0.17 -11.46 13.77
C ASP A 440 1.07 -12.33 14.02
N ASP A 441 1.01 -13.23 15.01
CA ASP A 441 2.03 -14.22 15.37
C ASP A 441 1.71 -15.64 14.85
N GLY A 442 0.73 -15.78 13.95
CA GLY A 442 0.54 -16.98 13.13
C GLY A 442 -0.37 -18.06 13.70
N LEU A 443 -1.21 -17.75 14.69
CA LEU A 443 -2.22 -18.68 15.20
C LEU A 443 -3.56 -18.50 14.48
N ILE A 444 -4.30 -19.60 14.37
CA ILE A 444 -5.76 -19.57 14.19
C ILE A 444 -6.41 -20.08 15.47
N GLN A 445 -7.34 -19.31 16.03
CA GLN A 445 -8.13 -19.65 17.21
C GLN A 445 -9.58 -19.86 16.81
N ILE A 446 -10.21 -20.90 17.35
CA ILE A 446 -11.56 -21.32 16.94
C ILE A 446 -12.42 -21.56 18.18
N THR A 447 -13.59 -20.95 18.24
CA THR A 447 -14.64 -21.29 19.21
C THR A 447 -15.89 -21.74 18.46
N GLU A 448 -16.59 -22.74 19.00
CA GLU A 448 -17.86 -23.24 18.45
C GLU A 448 -19.06 -22.93 19.36
N ASN A 449 -18.80 -22.23 20.46
CA ASN A 449 -19.74 -21.93 21.55
C ASN A 449 -19.57 -20.49 22.06
N ASP A 450 -19.48 -19.54 21.14
CA ASP A 450 -19.53 -18.09 21.42
C ASP A 450 -18.51 -17.62 22.46
N GLY A 451 -17.32 -18.23 22.45
CA GLY A 451 -16.18 -17.81 23.29
C GLY A 451 -16.01 -18.58 24.60
N GLU A 452 -16.92 -19.48 24.96
CA GLU A 452 -16.79 -20.28 26.20
C GLU A 452 -15.55 -21.19 26.18
N THR A 453 -15.26 -21.81 25.02
CA THR A 453 -14.07 -22.65 24.82
C THR A 453 -13.38 -22.34 23.50
N TRP A 454 -12.05 -22.44 23.50
CA TRP A 454 -11.20 -22.12 22.35
C TRP A 454 -10.26 -23.26 22.01
N ARG A 455 -10.17 -23.58 20.71
CA ARG A 455 -9.21 -24.51 20.12
C ARG A 455 -8.18 -23.74 19.31
N LYS A 456 -6.91 -23.96 19.64
CA LYS A 456 -5.76 -23.37 18.94
C LYS A 456 -5.29 -24.26 17.79
N VAL A 457 -5.04 -23.65 16.64
CA VAL A 457 -4.31 -24.22 15.50
C VAL A 457 -2.97 -23.48 15.40
N ASP A 458 -1.90 -24.21 15.68
CA ASP A 458 -0.54 -23.66 15.84
C ASP A 458 0.37 -24.00 14.64
N LYS A 459 0.04 -25.07 13.92
CA LYS A 459 0.83 -25.58 12.80
C LYS A 459 -0.06 -26.03 11.66
N ILE A 460 0.24 -25.54 10.46
CA ILE A 460 -0.36 -25.97 9.21
C ILE A 460 0.78 -26.39 8.28
N GLU A 461 0.67 -27.56 7.68
CA GLU A 461 1.72 -28.09 6.82
C GLU A 461 1.97 -27.17 5.63
N GLY A 462 3.25 -26.86 5.37
CA GLY A 462 3.68 -25.98 4.28
C GLY A 462 3.54 -24.47 4.56
N VAL A 463 2.94 -24.05 5.69
CA VAL A 463 2.83 -22.64 6.10
C VAL A 463 3.80 -22.36 7.25
N PRO A 464 4.66 -21.33 7.18
CA PRO A 464 5.53 -20.95 8.30
C PRO A 464 4.71 -20.56 9.53
N SER A 465 5.06 -21.08 10.70
CA SER A 465 4.22 -21.01 11.92
C SER A 465 4.07 -19.61 12.53
N ASP A 466 4.93 -18.68 12.15
CA ASP A 466 4.96 -17.27 12.57
C ASP A 466 4.48 -16.32 11.46
N SER A 467 3.86 -16.86 10.39
CA SER A 467 3.32 -16.03 9.31
C SER A 467 2.11 -15.24 9.77
N TYR A 468 2.04 -13.95 9.45
CA TYR A 468 0.89 -13.11 9.74
C TYR A 468 -0.39 -13.67 9.09
N VAL A 469 -1.43 -13.96 9.88
CA VAL A 469 -2.73 -14.39 9.32
C VAL A 469 -3.47 -13.18 8.75
N THR A 470 -3.58 -13.09 7.42
CA THR A 470 -4.21 -11.92 6.78
C THR A 470 -5.73 -12.00 6.73
N ARG A 471 -6.29 -13.19 6.52
CA ARG A 471 -7.74 -13.44 6.52
C ARG A 471 -8.03 -14.82 7.11
N VAL A 472 -9.13 -14.89 7.85
CA VAL A 472 -9.88 -16.13 8.10
C VAL A 472 -11.29 -15.89 7.57
N HIS A 473 -11.84 -16.84 6.82
CA HIS A 473 -13.12 -16.65 6.12
C HIS A 473 -13.96 -17.92 6.23
N ALA A 474 -14.96 -17.90 7.12
CA ALA A 474 -15.95 -18.96 7.20
C ALA A 474 -16.81 -18.97 5.93
N SER A 475 -17.02 -20.15 5.34
CA SER A 475 -17.76 -20.27 4.08
C SER A 475 -19.21 -19.82 4.23
N THR A 476 -19.68 -19.12 3.20
CA THR A 476 -21.09 -18.72 3.04
C THR A 476 -21.98 -19.86 2.57
N HIS A 477 -21.39 -21.01 2.22
CA HIS A 477 -22.09 -22.16 1.67
C HIS A 477 -22.11 -23.36 2.63
N ASN A 478 -21.03 -23.61 3.36
CA ASN A 478 -20.90 -24.80 4.20
C ASN A 478 -20.33 -24.48 5.59
N VAL A 479 -21.05 -24.87 6.65
CA VAL A 479 -20.70 -24.58 8.04
C VAL A 479 -19.32 -25.13 8.47
N SER A 480 -18.87 -26.24 7.90
CA SER A 480 -17.59 -26.88 8.21
C SER A 480 -16.44 -26.35 7.36
N THR A 481 -16.72 -25.48 6.37
CA THR A 481 -15.69 -24.96 5.48
C THR A 481 -15.17 -23.61 5.95
N VAL A 482 -13.85 -23.48 6.06
CA VAL A 482 -13.16 -22.23 6.38
C VAL A 482 -11.89 -22.11 5.55
N TYR A 483 -11.59 -20.90 5.11
CA TYR A 483 -10.37 -20.56 4.39
C TYR A 483 -9.49 -19.67 5.27
N ALA A 484 -8.19 -19.77 5.09
CA ALA A 484 -7.23 -18.86 5.72
C ALA A 484 -6.13 -18.47 4.74
N THR A 485 -5.73 -17.20 4.78
CA THR A 485 -4.59 -16.67 4.04
C THR A 485 -3.53 -16.13 4.98
N PHE A 486 -2.26 -16.28 4.58
CA PHE A 486 -1.11 -15.87 5.37
C PHE A 486 -0.18 -15.00 4.52
N ASN A 487 0.53 -14.09 5.19
CA ASN A 487 1.53 -13.25 4.57
C ASN A 487 2.83 -13.26 5.38
N ASN A 488 3.90 -13.76 4.77
CA ASN A 488 5.21 -13.90 5.41
C ASN A 488 6.26 -12.92 4.85
N HIS A 489 5.85 -11.89 4.11
CA HIS A 489 6.78 -10.98 3.41
C HIS A 489 7.71 -10.24 4.37
N GLN A 490 7.25 -9.96 5.59
CA GLN A 490 8.04 -9.27 6.61
C GLN A 490 9.09 -10.14 7.29
N ASN A 491 9.17 -11.41 6.88
CA ASN A 491 10.28 -12.32 7.14
C ASN A 491 11.11 -12.60 5.87
N GLY A 492 10.89 -11.82 4.79
CA GLY A 492 11.59 -11.98 3.51
C GLY A 492 11.02 -13.05 2.59
N ASP A 493 9.87 -13.64 2.94
CA ASP A 493 9.22 -14.69 2.19
C ASP A 493 7.95 -14.18 1.48
N PHE A 494 8.05 -14.00 0.18
CA PHE A 494 7.00 -13.41 -0.65
C PHE A 494 6.03 -14.43 -1.26
N LYS A 495 6.06 -15.68 -0.79
CA LYS A 495 5.19 -16.75 -1.29
C LYS A 495 3.73 -16.51 -0.87
N PRO A 496 2.76 -16.84 -1.75
CA PRO A 496 1.36 -16.88 -1.39
C PRO A 496 1.02 -18.14 -0.58
N TYR A 497 0.30 -17.95 0.53
CA TYR A 497 -0.13 -19.04 1.41
C TYR A 497 -1.64 -18.97 1.61
N ILE A 498 -2.37 -19.88 0.96
CA ILE A 498 -3.82 -20.04 1.15
C ILE A 498 -4.16 -21.50 1.40
N VAL A 499 -4.97 -21.73 2.43
CA VAL A 499 -5.38 -23.05 2.88
C VAL A 499 -6.89 -23.10 3.10
N LYS A 500 -7.44 -24.30 2.94
CA LYS A 500 -8.85 -24.61 3.15
C LYS A 500 -8.98 -25.74 4.16
N SER A 501 -9.96 -25.63 5.03
CA SER A 501 -10.46 -26.72 5.87
C SER A 501 -11.91 -27.02 5.52
N THR A 502 -12.31 -28.29 5.61
CA THR A 502 -13.70 -28.75 5.42
C THR A 502 -14.25 -29.48 6.65
N ASP A 503 -13.55 -29.39 7.79
CA ASP A 503 -13.88 -30.05 9.05
C ASP A 503 -13.81 -29.08 10.25
N THR A 504 -14.18 -27.82 10.00
CA THR A 504 -14.22 -26.73 10.98
C THR A 504 -12.81 -26.37 11.50
N GLY A 505 -11.80 -26.41 10.63
CA GLY A 505 -10.42 -26.03 10.94
C GLY A 505 -9.65 -27.08 11.73
N LYS A 506 -10.02 -28.36 11.67
CA LYS A 506 -9.24 -29.45 12.30
C LYS A 506 -8.10 -29.89 11.40
N THR A 507 -8.34 -30.02 10.10
CA THR A 507 -7.34 -30.28 9.07
C THR A 507 -7.36 -29.20 8.00
N TRP A 508 -6.20 -28.95 7.39
CA TRP A 508 -6.00 -27.88 6.41
C TRP A 508 -5.28 -28.42 5.19
N THR A 509 -5.70 -27.99 4.00
CA THR A 509 -5.08 -28.35 2.72
C THR A 509 -4.75 -27.08 1.96
N SER A 510 -3.55 -27.01 1.38
CA SER A 510 -3.16 -25.88 0.53
C SER A 510 -3.98 -25.85 -0.75
N ILE A 511 -4.44 -24.65 -1.11
CA ILE A 511 -5.07 -24.35 -2.39
C ILE A 511 -4.28 -23.27 -3.15
N THR A 512 -3.01 -23.05 -2.81
CA THR A 512 -2.15 -22.04 -3.49
C THR A 512 -1.93 -22.36 -4.97
N ASN A 513 -1.71 -23.64 -5.30
CA ASN A 513 -1.50 -24.16 -6.65
C ASN A 513 -0.60 -23.28 -7.54
N ASN A 514 -1.13 -22.70 -8.61
CA ASN A 514 -0.38 -21.98 -9.64
C ASN A 514 -0.27 -20.46 -9.41
N LEU A 515 -0.55 -19.96 -8.19
CA LEU A 515 -0.31 -18.56 -7.87
C LEU A 515 1.19 -18.21 -8.01
N PRO A 516 1.54 -16.98 -8.42
CA PRO A 516 2.94 -16.58 -8.58
C PRO A 516 3.74 -16.71 -7.28
N VAL A 517 4.95 -17.27 -7.37
CA VAL A 517 5.85 -17.50 -6.21
C VAL A 517 6.20 -16.20 -5.47
N ARG A 518 6.19 -15.05 -6.16
CA ARG A 518 6.34 -13.73 -5.54
C ARG A 518 5.00 -13.00 -5.70
N GLY A 519 4.17 -13.05 -4.67
CA GLY A 519 2.78 -12.61 -4.72
C GLY A 519 2.06 -12.79 -3.39
N SER A 520 2.62 -12.25 -2.31
CA SER A 520 2.03 -12.28 -0.97
C SER A 520 0.55 -11.91 -0.98
N LEU A 521 -0.24 -12.64 -0.19
CA LEU A 521 -1.69 -12.50 -0.14
C LEU A 521 -2.12 -11.44 0.87
N TYR A 522 -3.10 -10.63 0.50
CA TYR A 522 -3.74 -9.65 1.39
C TYR A 522 -5.23 -9.91 1.56
N ALA A 523 -5.90 -10.28 0.46
CA ALA A 523 -7.35 -10.38 0.42
C ALA A 523 -7.81 -11.77 -0.02
N PHE A 524 -8.96 -12.19 0.49
CA PHE A 524 -9.68 -13.39 0.07
C PHE A 524 -11.18 -13.14 0.19
N ASN A 525 -11.96 -13.61 -0.79
CA ASN A 525 -13.42 -13.65 -0.70
C ASN A 525 -13.98 -14.86 -1.47
N GLU A 526 -15.14 -15.36 -1.04
CA GLU A 526 -15.86 -16.48 -1.66
C GLU A 526 -17.13 -15.94 -2.33
N ASP A 527 -17.39 -16.33 -3.57
CA ASP A 527 -18.63 -15.92 -4.27
C ASP A 527 -19.87 -16.35 -3.48
N HIS A 528 -20.86 -15.46 -3.40
CA HIS A 528 -22.06 -15.66 -2.61
C HIS A 528 -23.09 -16.62 -3.24
N VAL A 529 -22.85 -17.11 -4.47
CA VAL A 529 -23.74 -18.07 -5.17
C VAL A 529 -23.04 -19.39 -5.48
N ASN A 530 -21.81 -19.35 -6.01
CA ASN A 530 -21.05 -20.52 -6.42
C ASN A 530 -19.88 -20.79 -5.44
N PRO A 531 -19.91 -21.89 -4.66
CA PRO A 531 -18.86 -22.19 -3.67
C PRO A 531 -17.47 -22.48 -4.27
N ASN A 532 -17.39 -22.70 -5.58
CA ASN A 532 -16.12 -22.94 -6.27
C ASN A 532 -15.52 -21.66 -6.87
N LEU A 533 -16.27 -20.56 -6.91
CA LEU A 533 -15.77 -19.28 -7.39
C LEU A 533 -15.12 -18.52 -6.23
N LEU A 534 -13.78 -18.47 -6.24
CA LEU A 534 -12.96 -17.85 -5.19
C LEU A 534 -12.18 -16.67 -5.76
N PHE A 535 -11.89 -15.69 -4.90
CA PHE A 535 -11.17 -14.48 -5.25
C PHE A 535 -10.00 -14.23 -4.30
N VAL A 536 -8.85 -13.80 -4.82
CA VAL A 536 -7.69 -13.38 -4.01
C VAL A 536 -7.04 -12.12 -4.54
N GLY A 537 -6.65 -11.26 -3.60
CA GLY A 537 -5.84 -10.06 -3.85
C GLY A 537 -4.41 -10.29 -3.37
N THR A 538 -3.45 -9.96 -4.23
CA THR A 538 -2.01 -10.16 -3.98
C THR A 538 -1.25 -8.83 -4.12
N GLU A 539 0.03 -8.83 -3.73
CA GLU A 539 0.98 -7.72 -3.98
C GLU A 539 1.01 -7.22 -5.42
N PHE A 540 0.76 -8.09 -6.41
CA PHE A 540 0.92 -7.75 -7.82
C PHE A 540 -0.33 -8.01 -8.68
N GLY A 541 -1.50 -8.10 -8.05
CA GLY A 541 -2.79 -8.08 -8.74
C GLY A 541 -3.84 -8.99 -8.15
N PHE A 542 -4.94 -9.11 -8.90
CA PHE A 542 -6.15 -9.82 -8.54
C PHE A 542 -6.30 -11.14 -9.31
N PHE A 543 -6.73 -12.20 -8.63
CA PHE A 543 -6.92 -13.53 -9.20
C PHE A 543 -8.26 -14.11 -8.78
N PHE A 544 -8.82 -14.95 -9.65
CA PHE A 544 -10.00 -15.74 -9.35
C PHE A 544 -9.78 -17.21 -9.70
N SER A 545 -10.55 -18.10 -9.09
CA SER A 545 -10.61 -19.52 -9.42
C SER A 545 -12.07 -19.90 -9.59
N VAL A 546 -12.39 -20.71 -10.61
CA VAL A 546 -13.75 -21.24 -10.85
C VAL A 546 -13.90 -22.69 -10.37
N ASP A 547 -12.82 -23.27 -9.85
CA ASP A 547 -12.66 -24.69 -9.51
C ASP A 547 -12.21 -24.90 -8.06
N GLY A 548 -12.57 -23.98 -7.16
CA GLY A 548 -12.34 -24.12 -5.72
C GLY A 548 -10.88 -23.99 -5.30
N GLY A 549 -10.08 -23.28 -6.10
CA GLY A 549 -8.66 -23.01 -5.87
C GLY A 549 -7.71 -23.98 -6.57
N ALA A 550 -8.19 -24.94 -7.37
CA ALA A 550 -7.33 -25.85 -8.12
C ALA A 550 -6.49 -25.10 -9.18
N LYS A 551 -7.07 -24.08 -9.82
CA LYS A 551 -6.40 -23.17 -10.74
C LYS A 551 -6.81 -21.72 -10.51
N TRP A 552 -5.82 -20.86 -10.38
CA TRP A 552 -5.96 -19.41 -10.27
C TRP A 552 -5.68 -18.73 -11.61
N ILE A 553 -6.55 -17.78 -11.98
CA ILE A 553 -6.50 -16.99 -13.20
C ILE A 553 -6.37 -15.53 -12.79
N GLN A 554 -5.32 -14.86 -13.29
CA GLN A 554 -5.14 -13.43 -13.05
C GLN A 554 -6.12 -12.63 -13.90
N LEU A 555 -6.87 -11.72 -13.28
CA LEU A 555 -7.65 -10.73 -14.02
C LEU A 555 -6.74 -9.56 -14.40
N ARG A 556 -6.56 -9.33 -15.69
CA ARG A 556 -5.69 -8.26 -16.22
C ARG A 556 -6.44 -7.13 -16.91
N GLY A 557 -7.73 -7.30 -17.19
CA GLY A 557 -8.54 -6.29 -17.87
C GLY A 557 -8.80 -5.09 -16.96
N GLY A 558 -8.27 -3.92 -17.30
CA GLY A 558 -8.54 -2.67 -16.59
C GLY A 558 -7.77 -2.43 -15.29
N LEU A 559 -6.98 -3.42 -14.81
CA LEU A 559 -6.21 -3.31 -13.56
C LEU A 559 -4.69 -3.37 -13.84
N PRO A 560 -3.91 -2.36 -13.42
CA PRO A 560 -2.45 -2.41 -13.55
C PRO A 560 -1.83 -3.41 -12.55
N THR A 561 -0.52 -3.64 -12.63
CA THR A 561 0.21 -4.29 -11.53
C THR A 561 0.13 -3.41 -10.29
N ILE A 562 -0.64 -3.85 -9.30
CA ILE A 562 -0.92 -3.10 -8.07
C ILE A 562 -1.23 -4.06 -6.93
N ALA A 563 -0.94 -3.64 -5.70
CA ALA A 563 -1.36 -4.36 -4.51
C ALA A 563 -2.87 -4.24 -4.34
N VAL A 564 -3.56 -5.39 -4.29
CA VAL A 564 -4.99 -5.48 -4.00
C VAL A 564 -5.14 -5.91 -2.56
N ARG A 565 -5.55 -4.97 -1.72
CA ARG A 565 -5.50 -5.08 -0.26
C ARG A 565 -6.73 -5.72 0.34
N ASP A 566 -7.90 -5.49 -0.25
CA ASP A 566 -9.14 -6.10 0.20
C ASP A 566 -10.17 -6.24 -0.93
N ILE A 567 -11.15 -7.11 -0.72
CA ILE A 567 -12.19 -7.47 -1.69
C ILE A 567 -13.55 -7.49 -0.99
N ALA A 568 -14.50 -6.67 -1.48
CA ALA A 568 -15.90 -6.73 -1.08
C ALA A 568 -16.79 -7.20 -2.24
N ILE A 569 -17.90 -7.85 -1.89
CA ILE A 569 -18.93 -8.30 -2.85
C ILE A 569 -20.22 -7.55 -2.55
N GLN A 570 -20.71 -6.80 -3.53
CA GLN A 570 -22.08 -6.30 -3.51
C GLN A 570 -22.98 -7.39 -4.11
N LYS A 571 -23.78 -8.01 -3.24
CA LYS A 571 -24.52 -9.24 -3.58
C LYS A 571 -25.68 -9.01 -4.55
N THR A 572 -26.43 -7.92 -4.40
CA THR A 572 -27.60 -7.63 -5.25
C THR A 572 -27.18 -7.31 -6.68
N GLU A 573 -26.09 -6.56 -6.84
CA GLU A 573 -25.58 -6.14 -8.13
C GLU A 573 -24.65 -7.20 -8.76
N ASN A 574 -24.14 -8.16 -7.97
CA ASN A 574 -23.02 -9.02 -8.32
C ASN A 574 -21.78 -8.22 -8.70
N ASP A 575 -21.51 -7.12 -7.98
CA ASP A 575 -20.34 -6.31 -8.22
C ASP A 575 -19.20 -6.74 -7.31
N LEU A 576 -17.98 -6.73 -7.84
CA LEU A 576 -16.77 -7.00 -7.09
C LEU A 576 -16.00 -5.70 -6.89
N VAL A 577 -15.79 -5.33 -5.64
CA VAL A 577 -15.14 -4.07 -5.26
C VAL A 577 -13.76 -4.36 -4.68
N LEU A 578 -12.73 -3.73 -5.25
CA LEU A 578 -11.33 -3.95 -4.91
C LEU A 578 -10.74 -2.70 -4.28
N ALA A 579 -10.23 -2.80 -3.05
CA ALA A 579 -9.33 -1.80 -2.48
C ALA A 579 -7.91 -2.00 -3.02
N THR A 580 -7.31 -0.93 -3.52
CA THR A 580 -5.92 -0.94 -3.97
C THR A 580 -5.07 0.01 -3.15
N PHE A 581 -3.79 -0.32 -3.02
CA PHE A 581 -2.83 0.53 -2.32
C PHE A 581 -2.12 1.46 -3.31
N GLY A 582 -2.74 2.60 -3.62
CA GLY A 582 -2.17 3.66 -4.45
C GLY A 582 -2.89 3.90 -5.78
N ARG A 583 -4.06 3.28 -5.99
CA ARG A 583 -4.93 3.49 -7.16
C ARG A 583 -6.42 3.57 -6.80
N GLY A 584 -6.74 3.86 -5.53
CA GLY A 584 -8.12 3.98 -5.06
C GLY A 584 -8.88 2.65 -5.09
N ILE A 585 -10.15 2.71 -5.49
CA ILE A 585 -11.05 1.56 -5.55
C ILE A 585 -11.40 1.25 -7.01
N TYR A 586 -11.46 -0.04 -7.33
CA TYR A 586 -11.99 -0.54 -8.60
C TYR A 586 -13.29 -1.29 -8.36
N VAL A 587 -14.26 -1.13 -9.26
CA VAL A 587 -15.51 -1.91 -9.28
C VAL A 587 -15.53 -2.70 -10.58
N LEU A 588 -15.63 -4.02 -10.48
CA LEU A 588 -15.98 -4.88 -11.60
C LEU A 588 -17.49 -5.11 -11.54
N ASP A 589 -18.20 -4.42 -12.41
CA ASP A 589 -19.66 -4.51 -12.52
C ASP A 589 -20.07 -5.91 -13.00
N ASP A 590 -21.04 -6.51 -12.32
CA ASP A 590 -21.64 -7.81 -12.65
C ASP A 590 -20.63 -8.92 -13.01
N TYR A 591 -19.87 -9.37 -12.01
CA TYR A 591 -18.94 -10.49 -12.16
C TYR A 591 -19.66 -11.85 -12.34
N SER A 592 -21.00 -11.91 -12.33
CA SER A 592 -21.75 -13.16 -12.39
C SER A 592 -21.42 -14.03 -13.61
N THR A 593 -20.93 -13.40 -14.68
CA THR A 593 -20.40 -14.04 -15.89
C THR A 593 -19.24 -15.00 -15.61
N LEU A 594 -18.42 -14.74 -14.58
CA LEU A 594 -17.35 -15.63 -14.15
C LEU A 594 -17.88 -17.01 -13.69
N ARG A 595 -19.13 -17.07 -13.19
CA ARG A 595 -19.79 -18.34 -12.81
C ARG A 595 -20.09 -19.23 -14.01
N GLN A 596 -20.13 -18.64 -15.22
CA GLN A 596 -20.40 -19.34 -16.48
C GLN A 596 -19.12 -19.79 -17.19
N ILE A 597 -17.93 -19.41 -16.68
CA ILE A 597 -16.65 -19.87 -17.22
C ILE A 597 -16.44 -21.33 -16.81
N LYS A 598 -16.68 -22.23 -17.76
CA LYS A 598 -16.48 -23.67 -17.65
C LYS A 598 -15.67 -24.17 -18.83
N GLU A 599 -15.16 -25.39 -18.75
CA GLU A 599 -14.37 -25.98 -19.84
C GLU A 599 -15.17 -26.03 -21.15
N GLU A 600 -16.47 -26.29 -21.08
CA GLU A 600 -17.38 -26.28 -22.23
C GLU A 600 -17.49 -24.89 -22.87
N THR A 601 -17.64 -23.83 -22.06
CA THR A 601 -17.71 -22.45 -22.53
C THR A 601 -16.43 -22.03 -23.26
N ILE A 602 -15.27 -22.37 -22.71
CA ILE A 602 -13.97 -22.00 -23.29
C ILE A 602 -13.71 -22.77 -24.61
N LYS A 603 -14.31 -23.96 -24.78
CA LYS A 603 -14.21 -24.74 -26.03
C LYS A 603 -15.06 -24.16 -27.16
N GLN A 604 -16.12 -23.41 -26.85
CA GLN A 604 -16.96 -22.74 -27.86
C GLN A 604 -16.19 -21.60 -28.55
N ASN A 605 -16.57 -21.26 -29.78
CA ASN A 605 -15.99 -20.10 -30.48
C ASN A 605 -16.49 -18.77 -29.89
N SER A 606 -17.72 -18.76 -29.42
CA SER A 606 -18.38 -17.61 -28.82
C SER A 606 -19.51 -18.05 -27.89
N ALA A 607 -19.79 -17.27 -26.85
CA ALA A 607 -20.96 -17.44 -25.99
C ALA A 607 -21.52 -16.08 -25.57
N LEU A 608 -22.84 -15.92 -25.57
CA LEU A 608 -23.52 -14.78 -24.94
C LEU A 608 -23.93 -15.18 -23.53
N PHE A 609 -23.58 -14.37 -22.55
CA PHE A 609 -23.94 -14.62 -21.16
C PHE A 609 -25.32 -14.04 -20.82
N PRO A 610 -25.97 -14.52 -19.74
CA PRO A 610 -27.21 -13.93 -19.25
C PRO A 610 -27.08 -12.42 -19.06
N VAL A 611 -28.11 -11.68 -19.48
CA VAL A 611 -28.18 -10.22 -19.35
C VAL A 611 -28.93 -9.91 -18.07
N LYS A 612 -28.29 -9.15 -17.18
CA LYS A 612 -28.91 -8.63 -15.96
C LYS A 612 -29.94 -7.55 -16.28
N ASP A 613 -31.02 -7.50 -15.50
CA ASP A 613 -32.02 -6.44 -15.60
C ASP A 613 -31.38 -5.06 -15.42
N ALA A 614 -31.65 -4.16 -16.36
CA ALA A 614 -31.09 -2.81 -16.34
C ALA A 614 -31.93 -1.86 -15.49
N LEU A 615 -31.26 -1.09 -14.62
CA LEU A 615 -31.90 0.02 -13.91
C LEU A 615 -32.33 1.11 -14.91
N MET A 616 -33.62 1.42 -14.92
CA MET A 616 -34.16 2.58 -15.63
C MET A 616 -34.15 3.80 -14.72
N PHE A 617 -33.33 4.79 -15.03
CA PHE A 617 -33.25 6.05 -14.26
C PHE A 617 -32.88 7.23 -15.15
N VAL A 618 -33.28 8.44 -14.75
CA VAL A 618 -32.96 9.66 -15.49
C VAL A 618 -31.55 10.12 -15.14
N ARG A 619 -30.66 10.16 -16.15
CA ARG A 619 -29.32 10.76 -16.02
C ARG A 619 -29.42 12.27 -15.85
N SER A 620 -28.56 12.83 -15.01
CA SER A 620 -28.40 14.26 -14.75
C SER A 620 -27.16 14.79 -15.48
N ASN A 621 -27.17 16.07 -15.84
CA ASN A 621 -25.99 16.77 -16.40
C ASN A 621 -25.70 18.07 -15.62
N THR A 622 -25.86 18.00 -14.28
CA THR A 622 -25.72 19.14 -13.38
C THR A 622 -24.28 19.51 -13.05
N THR A 623 -23.32 18.61 -13.31
CA THR A 623 -21.88 18.92 -13.22
C THR A 623 -21.27 18.76 -14.59
N PHE A 624 -20.56 19.78 -15.06
CA PHE A 624 -19.90 19.74 -16.35
C PHE A 624 -18.39 19.90 -16.13
N ALA A 625 -17.67 18.77 -16.14
CA ALA A 625 -16.22 18.73 -15.90
C ALA A 625 -15.44 19.68 -16.84
N GLY A 626 -15.94 19.90 -18.06
CA GLY A 626 -15.34 20.79 -19.04
C GLY A 626 -15.15 22.24 -18.57
N PHE A 627 -15.97 22.75 -17.64
CA PHE A 627 -15.80 24.12 -17.12
C PHE A 627 -14.82 24.22 -15.95
N GLN A 628 -14.38 23.09 -15.38
CA GLN A 628 -13.46 23.05 -14.25
C GLN A 628 -11.99 22.80 -14.67
N GLY A 629 -11.76 22.55 -15.96
CA GLY A 629 -10.44 22.25 -16.51
C GLY A 629 -9.95 20.83 -16.22
N ALA A 630 -8.79 20.46 -16.77
CA ALA A 630 -8.25 19.10 -16.69
C ALA A 630 -7.77 18.68 -15.28
N SER A 631 -7.70 19.62 -14.32
CA SER A 631 -7.38 19.35 -12.92
C SER A 631 -8.57 18.83 -12.11
N PHE A 632 -9.78 18.85 -12.68
CA PHE A 632 -10.97 18.31 -12.04
C PHE A 632 -11.07 16.81 -12.28
N TYR A 633 -11.00 16.02 -11.20
CA TYR A 633 -11.10 14.57 -11.29
C TYR A 633 -12.54 14.10 -11.42
N THR A 634 -12.76 13.14 -12.31
CA THR A 634 -13.99 12.36 -12.37
C THR A 634 -13.64 10.89 -12.61
N ALA A 635 -14.22 9.98 -11.83
CA ALA A 635 -14.24 8.56 -12.17
C ALA A 635 -15.47 8.25 -13.03
N PRO A 636 -15.35 7.42 -14.09
CA PRO A 636 -16.48 7.11 -14.95
C PRO A 636 -17.57 6.35 -14.18
N ASN A 637 -18.83 6.63 -14.50
CA ASN A 637 -19.93 5.75 -14.10
C ASN A 637 -19.88 4.44 -14.91
N PRO A 638 -20.43 3.33 -14.38
CA PRO A 638 -20.65 2.13 -15.17
C PRO A 638 -21.57 2.42 -16.37
N ALA A 639 -21.53 1.55 -17.38
CA ALA A 639 -22.34 1.70 -18.59
C ALA A 639 -23.83 1.92 -18.27
N TYR A 640 -24.49 2.78 -19.05
CA TYR A 640 -25.90 3.08 -18.89
C TYR A 640 -26.76 2.16 -19.76
N GLY A 641 -27.79 1.56 -19.17
CA GLY A 641 -28.71 0.65 -19.85
C GLY A 641 -28.35 -0.82 -19.62
N ALA A 642 -28.86 -1.69 -20.50
CA ALA A 642 -28.55 -3.11 -20.47
C ALA A 642 -27.13 -3.35 -20.99
N THR A 643 -26.34 -4.08 -20.21
CA THR A 643 -24.97 -4.48 -20.57
C THR A 643 -24.96 -5.93 -21.01
N PHE A 644 -24.41 -6.20 -22.18
CA PHE A 644 -24.30 -7.54 -22.74
C PHE A 644 -22.86 -8.04 -22.58
N ALA A 645 -22.68 -9.09 -21.79
CA ALA A 645 -21.39 -9.76 -21.65
C ALA A 645 -21.33 -10.98 -22.58
N TYR A 646 -20.21 -11.14 -23.26
CA TYR A 646 -20.01 -12.25 -24.18
C TYR A 646 -18.55 -12.72 -24.14
N PHE A 647 -18.35 -13.99 -24.48
CA PHE A 647 -17.05 -14.60 -24.70
C PHE A 647 -16.80 -14.74 -26.20
N LEU A 648 -15.60 -14.38 -26.64
CA LEU A 648 -15.06 -14.75 -27.94
C LEU A 648 -13.74 -15.47 -27.71
N LYS A 649 -13.61 -16.68 -28.27
CA LYS A 649 -12.37 -17.44 -28.20
C LYS A 649 -11.23 -16.72 -28.90
N GLU A 650 -11.52 -16.14 -30.06
CA GLU A 650 -10.61 -15.28 -30.81
C GLU A 650 -11.39 -14.06 -31.31
N ALA A 651 -10.89 -12.86 -30.99
CA ALA A 651 -11.42 -11.63 -31.58
C ALA A 651 -11.03 -11.58 -33.07
N PRO A 652 -11.94 -11.18 -33.97
CA PRO A 652 -11.60 -10.98 -35.37
C PRO A 652 -10.48 -9.94 -35.49
N LYS A 653 -9.38 -10.31 -36.16
CA LYS A 653 -8.26 -9.40 -36.43
C LYS A 653 -8.48 -8.68 -37.75
N THR A 654 -8.30 -7.36 -37.74
CA THR A 654 -8.24 -6.53 -38.96
C THR A 654 -7.08 -6.98 -39.87
N MET A 655 -7.20 -6.75 -41.17
CA MET A 655 -6.11 -6.92 -42.14
C MET A 655 -4.83 -6.23 -41.67
N ARG A 656 -4.95 -5.00 -41.15
CA ARG A 656 -3.83 -4.26 -40.57
C ARG A 656 -3.17 -4.97 -39.39
N GLN A 657 -3.97 -5.50 -38.45
CA GLN A 657 -3.45 -6.24 -37.29
C GLN A 657 -2.76 -7.53 -37.72
N LYS A 658 -3.34 -8.28 -38.67
CA LYS A 658 -2.75 -9.52 -39.23
C LYS A 658 -1.39 -9.23 -39.87
N ARG A 659 -1.28 -8.15 -40.66
CA ARG A 659 -0.01 -7.72 -41.24
C ARG A 659 1.02 -7.38 -40.16
N GLN A 660 0.68 -6.52 -39.20
CA GLN A 660 1.60 -6.13 -38.12
C GLN A 660 2.07 -7.31 -37.27
N GLU A 661 1.23 -8.32 -37.08
CA GLU A 661 1.61 -9.56 -36.41
C GLU A 661 2.58 -10.39 -37.25
N ALA A 662 2.35 -10.53 -38.55
CA ALA A 662 3.27 -11.19 -39.47
C ALA A 662 4.64 -10.48 -39.55
N GLU A 663 4.64 -9.14 -39.59
CA GLU A 663 5.85 -8.31 -39.54
C GLU A 663 6.65 -8.55 -38.25
N ARG A 664 6.00 -8.51 -37.08
CA ARG A 664 6.63 -8.79 -35.79
C ARG A 664 7.16 -10.23 -35.70
N ALA A 665 6.43 -11.20 -36.26
CA ALA A 665 6.86 -12.59 -36.29
C ALA A 665 8.12 -12.76 -37.18
N ALA A 666 8.14 -12.13 -38.35
CA ALA A 666 9.30 -12.12 -39.25
C ALA A 666 10.51 -11.43 -38.61
N GLU A 667 10.32 -10.29 -37.95
CA GLU A 667 11.38 -9.57 -37.23
C GLU A 667 11.98 -10.43 -36.12
N ARG A 668 11.14 -11.10 -35.30
CA ARG A 668 11.59 -12.05 -34.28
C ARG A 668 12.37 -13.22 -34.89
N ALA A 669 11.95 -13.69 -36.06
CA ALA A 669 12.62 -14.76 -36.81
C ALA A 669 13.86 -14.27 -37.61
N LYS A 670 14.16 -12.96 -37.60
CA LYS A 670 15.19 -12.31 -38.43
C LYS A 670 15.02 -12.61 -39.94
N GLN A 671 13.77 -12.73 -40.39
CA GLN A 671 13.43 -12.97 -41.78
C GLN A 671 12.96 -11.68 -42.46
N PRO A 672 13.23 -11.50 -43.77
CA PRO A 672 12.64 -10.41 -44.53
C PRO A 672 11.12 -10.59 -44.61
N PHE A 673 10.36 -9.51 -44.43
CA PHE A 673 8.92 -9.51 -44.63
C PHE A 673 8.56 -8.83 -45.95
N LYS A 674 7.46 -9.27 -46.57
CA LYS A 674 6.92 -8.66 -47.78
C LYS A 674 6.36 -7.28 -47.41
N TYR A 675 6.86 -6.24 -48.07
CA TYR A 675 6.25 -4.92 -47.96
C TYR A 675 4.84 -4.93 -48.60
N PRO A 676 3.80 -4.43 -47.93
CA PRO A 676 2.44 -4.43 -48.48
C PRO A 676 2.36 -3.53 -49.73
N SER A 677 1.68 -4.01 -50.75
CA SER A 677 1.36 -3.23 -51.95
C SER A 677 0.41 -2.07 -51.62
N ILE A 678 0.35 -1.07 -52.50
CA ILE A 678 -0.59 0.05 -52.37
C ILE A 678 -2.05 -0.44 -52.31
N ALA A 679 -2.38 -1.53 -53.02
CA ALA A 679 -3.71 -2.13 -52.99
C ALA A 679 -4.02 -2.77 -51.62
N GLU A 680 -3.07 -3.50 -51.03
CA GLU A 680 -3.21 -4.08 -49.67
C GLU A 680 -3.37 -2.97 -48.62
N LEU A 681 -2.59 -1.89 -48.70
CA LEU A 681 -2.72 -0.74 -47.80
C LEU A 681 -4.04 0.00 -47.95
N ARG A 682 -4.58 0.11 -49.17
CA ARG A 682 -5.90 0.69 -49.41
C ARG A 682 -7.00 -0.20 -48.82
N ALA A 683 -6.93 -1.51 -49.04
CA ALA A 683 -7.86 -2.46 -48.44
C ALA A 683 -7.83 -2.41 -46.91
N GLU A 684 -6.66 -2.24 -46.29
CA GLU A 684 -6.55 -2.00 -44.83
C GLU A 684 -7.22 -0.71 -44.38
N ALA A 685 -7.15 0.36 -45.18
CA ALA A 685 -7.75 1.65 -44.86
C ALA A 685 -9.28 1.67 -45.06
N GLU A 686 -9.78 0.85 -45.97
CA GLU A 686 -11.20 0.71 -46.32
C GLU A 686 -11.90 -0.43 -45.55
N GLU A 687 -11.16 -1.25 -44.79
CA GLU A 687 -11.72 -2.34 -43.99
C GLU A 687 -12.66 -1.79 -42.92
N GLU A 688 -13.90 -2.28 -42.92
CA GLU A 688 -14.81 -2.03 -41.81
C GLU A 688 -14.31 -2.75 -40.55
N ALA A 689 -14.19 -2.00 -39.45
CA ALA A 689 -13.75 -2.56 -38.19
C ALA A 689 -14.73 -3.66 -37.71
N PRO A 690 -14.23 -4.80 -37.18
CA PRO A 690 -15.07 -5.81 -36.58
C PRO A 690 -16.03 -5.19 -35.56
N THR A 691 -17.32 -5.33 -35.81
CA THR A 691 -18.38 -4.73 -35.00
C THR A 691 -19.32 -5.81 -34.49
N LEU A 692 -19.77 -5.69 -33.24
CA LEU A 692 -20.79 -6.57 -32.67
C LEU A 692 -22.18 -6.08 -33.12
N ILE A 693 -22.92 -6.93 -33.83
CA ILE A 693 -24.31 -6.65 -34.20
C ILE A 693 -25.19 -7.51 -33.31
N LEU A 694 -25.97 -6.86 -32.43
CA LEU A 694 -27.02 -7.50 -31.64
C LEU A 694 -28.33 -7.36 -32.45
N PRO A 695 -28.96 -8.49 -32.87
CA PRO A 695 -30.18 -8.47 -33.67
C PRO A 695 -31.42 -7.99 -32.89
#